data_AF-A0A453RXD9-F1
#
_entry.id   AF-A0A453RXD9-F1
#
_cell.length_a   1.000
_cell.length_b   1.000
_cell.length_c   1.000
_cell.angle_alpha   90.00
_cell.angle_beta   90.00
_cell.angle_gamma   90.00
#
_symmetry.space_group_name_H-M   'P 1'
#
loop_
_entity.id
_entity.type
_entity.pdbx_description
1 polymer ?
#
loop_
_entity_poly.entity_id
_entity_poly.type
_entity_poly.pdbx_seq_one_letter_code
_entity_poly.pdbx_strand_id
1 'polypeptide(L)'
;MMVPKCIVSPQANRPVMGIVQDTLLGCRKITKRDTLIEKDVFMNILMWWEDFDGKVPAPAILRPRPIWTGKQVFNLIIPKLINLIRFSAWHAETESGFITPGDTMVRIEKGELLSGTLCKKTLGTSTGSLIHVIWEEVGPDAARKFLGHTQWLVNYWLLQNGFSIGIGDTIADAATMEKINETIGTAKNEVKELIKQAQEKNLEPEPGRTMMESFENRVNQVLNKARDDAGSSAQKSLSESNNLKAMVTAGSKGSFINISQMTACVGQQNVEGKRIPFGFVDRTLPHFTKDDYGPESRGFVENSYLRGLTPQEFFFHAMGGREGLIDTAVKTSETGYIQRRLVKAMEDIMVKYDGTVRNSLGDVIQFLYGEDGMDAVWIESQKLDSLKMKKAEFDNVFRYELDDENWRPTYMLPDHVDDLKTIREFRNVFEAEVQKLEADRLQLGTEITTTGDNTWPMPVNLKRLIWNAQKTFKIDLRRPSDMHPMEIVEAIDKLQERLKVVPGDDAMSIEAQKNATLFFNILLRSTFASKRVLKEYRLTKESFEWVIGEIESRFLQSLVAPGEMIGCVAAQSIGEPATQMTLNTFHYAGVSAKNVTLGVPRLREIINVAKKIKTPSLSVFLKPEVSKKKELAKNVQCALEYTTLRSVTHATEIWYDPDPLGTIIEEDVEFVRSYYEMPDEDIDPDKISPWLLRIELNREMMVDKKLSMADIAEKINHEFDDDLSCIFNDDNADKLILRVRITNDEAPKGEIQDESAEDDVFLKKIEGNMLTEMALRGIPDINKVFIKYGKVNKFDESEGFKPDNEWMLDTEGVNLLAVMCHEDVDSTRTTSNHLIEVIEVLGIEAVRRSLLDELRVVISFDGSYVNYRHLAILCDTMTYRGHLMAITRHGINRNDTGPLMRCSFEETVDILLDAAVYAESDYLRGVTENIMLGQLAPIGTGGCGLYLNDQMLQQAIELQLPSYVEGLDYGMTPARSPMSATPYRDGGMMSPMLSPNFRASPITDAQFSPYVGGMAFSPVPSNYSPSYSPTSPSYSPTSPSYSPTSPSYSPTSPSYSPTSPSYSPTSPSYSPTSPSYSPTSPVYSPTSPAYSPTSPAYSPTSPSYSPTSPSYSPTSPSYSPRHHPHTAPRRPHTAPRHPHTALPRPHTALHRLHTALHRLATARRHRATALLPRTTAPLHRATTLLRPSTVLHMLILQAAQG
;
A
#
# COMPACT_ATOMS: atom_id res chain seq x y z
N MET A 1 13.35 25.86 2.15
CA MET A 1 13.18 25.09 0.89
C MET A 1 12.46 25.98 -0.13
N MET A 2 12.65 25.78 -1.44
CA MET A 2 11.95 26.54 -2.49
C MET A 2 10.99 25.63 -3.26
N VAL A 3 9.71 26.02 -3.36
CA VAL A 3 8.64 25.23 -4.00
C VAL A 3 9.03 24.65 -5.39
N PRO A 4 9.69 25.40 -6.31
CA PRO A 4 10.09 24.85 -7.61
C PRO A 4 11.05 23.66 -7.55
N LYS A 5 11.92 23.60 -6.54
CA LYS A 5 12.84 22.45 -6.33
C LYS A 5 12.12 21.22 -5.78
N CYS A 6 10.89 21.37 -5.27
CA CYS A 6 10.06 20.30 -4.71
C CYS A 6 8.93 19.87 -5.66
N ILE A 7 8.97 20.26 -6.95
CA ILE A 7 7.98 19.84 -7.96
C ILE A 7 8.05 18.32 -8.19
N VAL A 8 9.26 17.76 -8.24
CA VAL A 8 9.55 16.32 -8.29
C VAL A 8 9.91 15.83 -6.88
N SER A 9 9.47 14.62 -6.51
CA SER A 9 9.69 14.05 -5.17
C SER A 9 10.52 12.76 -5.23
N PRO A 10 11.53 12.59 -4.32
CA PRO A 10 12.32 11.37 -4.23
C PRO A 10 11.48 10.15 -3.83
N GLN A 11 10.31 10.35 -3.19
CA GLN A 11 9.40 9.28 -2.76
C GLN A 11 9.09 8.28 -3.88
N ALA A 12 8.80 8.78 -5.07
CA ALA A 12 8.17 8.03 -6.16
C ALA A 12 8.68 8.45 -7.55
N ASN A 13 9.87 9.08 -7.62
CA ASN A 13 10.55 9.53 -8.85
C ASN A 13 9.62 10.15 -9.92
N ARG A 14 8.74 11.06 -9.47
CA ARG A 14 7.68 11.68 -10.28
C ARG A 14 7.31 13.07 -9.77
N PRO A 15 6.60 13.90 -10.56
CA PRO A 15 6.08 15.17 -10.07
C PRO A 15 5.02 14.93 -8.99
N VAL A 16 5.11 15.62 -7.86
CA VAL A 16 4.01 15.74 -6.88
C VAL A 16 3.09 16.92 -7.21
N MET A 17 3.56 17.87 -8.03
CA MET A 17 2.78 19.00 -8.52
C MET A 17 2.35 18.78 -9.97
N GLY A 18 1.12 19.16 -10.32
CA GLY A 18 0.53 18.96 -11.64
C GLY A 18 -0.62 19.94 -11.92
N ILE A 19 -1.04 20.03 -13.18
CA ILE A 19 -2.26 20.74 -13.54
C ILE A 19 -3.46 19.90 -13.11
N VAL A 20 -4.42 20.50 -12.39
CA VAL A 20 -5.57 19.83 -11.78
C VAL A 20 -6.88 20.58 -12.06
N GLN A 21 -8.02 19.99 -11.66
CA GLN A 21 -9.35 20.62 -11.62
C GLN A 21 -9.69 21.37 -12.93
N ASP A 22 -10.16 22.61 -12.82
CA ASP A 22 -10.70 23.40 -13.93
C ASP A 22 -9.66 23.69 -15.01
N THR A 23 -8.42 23.98 -14.63
CA THR A 23 -7.31 24.14 -15.59
C THR A 23 -7.05 22.85 -16.36
N LEU A 24 -7.09 21.67 -15.72
CA LEU A 24 -6.87 20.39 -16.41
C LEU A 24 -8.01 20.06 -17.39
N LEU A 25 -9.25 20.36 -17.00
CA LEU A 25 -10.42 20.25 -17.87
C LEU A 25 -10.32 21.23 -19.05
N GLY A 26 -9.94 22.48 -18.78
CA GLY A 26 -9.67 23.51 -19.78
C GLY A 26 -8.58 23.08 -20.76
N CYS A 27 -7.48 22.47 -20.28
CA CYS A 27 -6.41 21.94 -21.13
C CYS A 27 -6.94 20.88 -22.10
N ARG A 28 -7.81 19.95 -21.64
CA ARG A 28 -8.45 18.97 -22.53
C ARG A 28 -9.38 19.64 -23.54
N LYS A 29 -10.21 20.58 -23.11
CA LYS A 29 -11.16 21.27 -24.00
C LYS A 29 -10.43 22.12 -25.05
N ILE A 30 -9.49 22.96 -24.65
CA ILE A 30 -8.77 23.90 -25.53
C ILE A 30 -7.86 23.18 -26.54
N THR A 31 -7.28 22.02 -26.19
CA THR A 31 -6.38 21.28 -27.10
C THR A 31 -7.09 20.30 -28.02
N LYS A 32 -8.42 20.23 -28.04
CA LYS A 32 -9.16 19.49 -29.08
C LYS A 32 -8.83 20.03 -30.48
N ARG A 33 -8.90 19.14 -31.48
CA ARG A 33 -8.70 19.48 -32.91
C ARG A 33 -9.71 20.53 -33.41
N ASP A 34 -10.94 20.49 -32.89
CA ASP A 34 -12.05 21.37 -33.32
C ASP A 34 -12.03 22.74 -32.62
N THR A 35 -11.15 22.97 -31.64
CA THR A 35 -11.12 24.22 -30.88
C THR A 35 -10.32 25.29 -31.60
N LEU A 36 -11.08 26.13 -32.29
CA LEU A 36 -10.63 27.31 -33.01
C LEU A 36 -10.79 28.56 -32.14
N ILE A 37 -9.81 29.46 -32.19
CA ILE A 37 -9.75 30.71 -31.41
C ILE A 37 -9.65 31.89 -32.38
N GLU A 38 -10.54 32.86 -32.21
CA GLU A 38 -10.57 34.08 -33.01
C GLU A 38 -9.49 35.09 -32.59
N LYS A 39 -9.16 36.04 -33.49
CA LYS A 39 -8.01 36.94 -33.34
C LYS A 39 -8.05 37.76 -32.05
N ASP A 40 -9.22 38.27 -31.69
CA ASP A 40 -9.48 39.08 -30.50
C ASP A 40 -9.31 38.25 -29.21
N VAL A 41 -9.91 37.06 -29.14
CA VAL A 41 -9.74 36.13 -28.02
C VAL A 41 -8.29 35.71 -27.87
N PHE A 42 -7.61 35.41 -28.99
CA PHE A 42 -6.20 35.02 -28.98
C PHE A 42 -5.27 36.18 -28.55
N MET A 43 -5.55 37.42 -28.98
CA MET A 43 -4.83 38.61 -28.51
C MET A 43 -5.05 38.88 -27.02
N ASN A 44 -6.26 38.69 -26.51
CA ASN A 44 -6.53 38.79 -25.07
C ASN A 44 -5.81 37.70 -24.26
N ILE A 45 -5.70 36.47 -24.80
CA ILE A 45 -4.87 35.40 -24.19
C ILE A 45 -3.39 35.80 -24.16
N LEU A 46 -2.85 36.37 -25.25
CA LEU A 46 -1.45 36.85 -25.29
C LEU A 46 -1.13 37.91 -24.23
N MET A 47 -2.10 38.75 -23.83
CA MET A 47 -1.90 39.75 -22.78
C MET A 47 -1.64 39.16 -21.38
N TRP A 48 -1.95 37.88 -21.15
CA TRP A 48 -1.67 37.17 -19.90
C TRP A 48 -0.31 36.43 -19.89
N TRP A 49 0.50 36.57 -20.93
CA TRP A 49 1.80 35.91 -21.04
C TRP A 49 2.95 36.89 -20.73
N GLU A 50 3.60 36.71 -19.57
CA GLU A 50 4.68 37.59 -19.09
C GLU A 50 5.89 37.67 -20.05
N ASP A 51 6.25 36.55 -20.70
CA ASP A 51 7.41 36.47 -21.61
C ASP A 51 7.06 36.79 -23.09
N PHE A 52 5.96 37.51 -23.35
CA PHE A 52 5.54 37.81 -24.73
C PHE A 52 6.55 38.70 -25.47
N ASP A 53 7.17 38.16 -26.53
CA ASP A 53 8.21 38.84 -27.33
C ASP A 53 7.68 39.90 -28.31
N GLY A 54 6.41 40.29 -28.19
CA GLY A 54 5.70 41.21 -29.08
C GLY A 54 5.25 40.60 -30.41
N LYS A 55 5.60 39.34 -30.73
CA LYS A 55 5.28 38.72 -32.03
C LYS A 55 4.11 37.75 -31.93
N VAL A 56 2.95 38.16 -32.43
CA VAL A 56 1.80 37.27 -32.59
C VAL A 56 2.19 36.12 -33.54
N PRO A 57 2.10 34.85 -33.13
CA PRO A 57 2.40 33.71 -34.00
C PRO A 57 1.45 33.64 -35.20
N ALA A 58 1.89 33.05 -36.31
CA ALA A 58 1.05 32.90 -37.50
C ALA A 58 -0.19 32.03 -37.19
N PRO A 59 -1.41 32.42 -37.64
CA PRO A 59 -2.61 31.61 -37.47
C PRO A 59 -2.51 30.32 -38.29
N ALA A 60 -2.92 29.19 -37.71
CA ALA A 60 -2.96 27.90 -38.42
C ALA A 60 -3.89 27.93 -39.65
N ILE A 61 -4.93 28.78 -39.63
CA ILE A 61 -5.86 28.98 -40.75
C ILE A 61 -5.79 30.46 -41.16
N LEU A 62 -5.36 30.71 -42.41
CA LEU A 62 -5.21 32.08 -42.96
C LEU A 62 -6.44 32.56 -43.75
N ARG A 63 -7.25 31.64 -44.29
CA ARG A 63 -8.45 31.92 -45.09
C ARG A 63 -9.59 30.98 -44.65
N PRO A 64 -10.86 31.42 -44.62
CA PRO A 64 -11.37 32.74 -45.06
C PRO A 64 -11.04 33.90 -44.12
N ARG A 65 -10.68 33.62 -42.85
CA ARG A 65 -10.27 34.60 -41.84
C ARG A 65 -9.13 34.03 -40.97
N PRO A 66 -8.27 34.86 -40.36
CA PRO A 66 -7.18 34.39 -39.52
C PRO A 66 -7.70 33.76 -38.21
N ILE A 67 -7.41 32.48 -38.00
CA ILE A 67 -7.85 31.68 -36.85
C ILE A 67 -6.67 30.87 -36.32
N TRP A 68 -6.53 30.84 -34.99
CA TRP A 68 -5.55 30.01 -34.27
C TRP A 68 -6.22 28.74 -33.74
N THR A 69 -5.47 27.66 -33.57
CA THR A 69 -5.96 26.49 -32.80
C THR A 69 -5.58 26.62 -31.34
N GLY A 70 -6.37 26.05 -30.43
CA GLY A 70 -6.02 26.03 -29.01
C GLY A 70 -4.74 25.26 -28.67
N LYS A 71 -4.24 24.41 -29.57
CA LYS A 71 -2.87 23.83 -29.49
C LYS A 71 -1.78 24.90 -29.62
N GLN A 72 -1.95 25.90 -30.50
CA GLN A 72 -0.96 26.97 -30.70
C GLN A 72 -0.74 27.83 -29.45
N VAL A 73 -1.68 27.88 -28.51
CA VAL A 73 -1.50 28.53 -27.20
C VAL A 73 -0.36 27.86 -26.42
N PHE A 74 -0.27 26.52 -26.46
CA PHE A 74 0.77 25.77 -25.74
C PHE A 74 2.16 25.93 -26.36
N ASN A 75 2.26 26.15 -27.68
CA ASN A 75 3.54 26.42 -28.37
C ASN A 75 4.26 27.70 -27.87
N LEU A 76 3.56 28.55 -27.11
CA LEU A 76 4.12 29.75 -26.48
C LEU A 76 4.64 29.46 -25.06
N ILE A 77 4.06 28.48 -24.38
CA ILE A 77 4.33 28.18 -22.96
C ILE A 77 5.44 27.12 -22.82
N ILE A 78 5.47 26.13 -23.71
CA ILE A 78 6.41 25.00 -23.61
C ILE A 78 7.81 25.48 -24.06
N PRO A 79 8.88 25.22 -23.28
CA PRO A 79 10.24 25.59 -23.68
C PRO A 79 10.68 24.91 -24.98
N LYS A 80 11.42 25.65 -25.83
CA LYS A 80 11.81 25.23 -27.19
C LYS A 80 12.78 24.04 -27.27
N LEU A 81 13.29 23.58 -26.13
CA LEU A 81 14.16 22.41 -26.02
C LEU A 81 13.36 21.09 -25.96
N ILE A 82 12.13 21.13 -25.44
CA ILE A 82 11.37 19.93 -25.06
C ILE A 82 10.93 19.12 -26.28
N ASN A 83 11.12 17.80 -26.20
CA ASN A 83 10.53 16.82 -27.11
C ASN A 83 9.80 15.73 -26.28
N LEU A 84 8.54 15.43 -26.61
CA LEU A 84 7.73 14.45 -25.86
C LEU A 84 6.79 13.65 -26.78
N ILE A 85 6.71 12.33 -26.58
CA ILE A 85 5.65 11.46 -27.12
C ILE A 85 4.92 10.79 -25.94
N ARG A 86 3.61 10.99 -25.84
CA ARG A 86 2.74 10.34 -24.83
C ARG A 86 1.40 9.97 -25.43
N PHE A 87 0.74 8.97 -24.85
CA PHE A 87 -0.60 8.54 -25.24
C PHE A 87 -1.66 9.00 -24.24
N SER A 88 -2.80 9.48 -24.76
CA SER A 88 -3.94 9.94 -23.97
C SER A 88 -4.58 8.83 -23.14
N ALA A 89 -5.48 9.20 -22.23
CA ALA A 89 -6.16 8.22 -21.38
C ALA A 89 -7.03 7.22 -22.16
N TRP A 90 -7.52 7.59 -23.34
CA TRP A 90 -8.43 6.82 -24.21
C TRP A 90 -7.79 6.41 -25.56
N HIS A 91 -6.46 6.36 -25.66
CA HIS A 91 -5.76 5.80 -26.82
C HIS A 91 -6.04 4.29 -26.92
N ALA A 92 -6.40 3.81 -28.11
CA ALA A 92 -6.61 2.39 -28.39
C ALA A 92 -5.34 1.78 -29.00
N GLU A 93 -4.98 0.56 -28.58
CA GLU A 93 -3.77 -0.15 -29.04
C GLU A 93 -3.76 -0.44 -30.56
N THR A 94 -4.92 -0.34 -31.21
CA THR A 94 -5.07 -0.43 -32.67
C THR A 94 -4.73 0.86 -33.43
N GLU A 95 -4.61 2.02 -32.77
CA GLU A 95 -4.24 3.30 -33.40
C GLU A 95 -2.70 3.40 -33.58
N SER A 96 -2.14 2.66 -34.54
CA SER A 96 -0.70 2.71 -34.83
C SER A 96 -0.29 3.92 -35.69
N GLY A 97 0.94 4.41 -35.48
CA GLY A 97 1.57 5.46 -36.29
C GLY A 97 1.44 6.88 -35.73
N PHE A 98 2.09 7.86 -36.39
CA PHE A 98 2.26 9.22 -35.89
C PHE A 98 1.03 10.15 -36.02
N ILE A 99 -0.05 9.69 -36.66
CA ILE A 99 -1.27 10.49 -36.88
C ILE A 99 -2.48 9.66 -36.46
N THR A 100 -2.79 9.69 -35.17
CA THR A 100 -3.94 8.98 -34.58
C THR A 100 -5.27 9.65 -34.99
N PRO A 101 -6.24 8.91 -35.54
CA PRO A 101 -7.56 9.44 -35.89
C PRO A 101 -8.22 10.21 -34.73
N GLY A 102 -8.27 9.62 -33.54
CA GLY A 102 -8.91 10.18 -32.34
C GLY A 102 -8.12 11.28 -31.60
N ASP A 103 -7.06 11.80 -32.22
CA ASP A 103 -6.16 12.82 -31.65
C ASP A 103 -5.63 12.42 -30.24
N THR A 104 -5.19 11.17 -30.14
CA THR A 104 -4.83 10.49 -28.89
C THR A 104 -3.33 10.47 -28.62
N MET A 105 -2.47 10.47 -29.65
CA MET A 105 -1.02 10.58 -29.48
C MET A 105 -0.59 12.05 -29.34
N VAL A 106 -0.19 12.43 -28.13
CA VAL A 106 0.42 13.73 -27.83
C VAL A 106 1.86 13.73 -28.33
N ARG A 107 2.16 14.66 -29.24
CA ARG A 107 3.49 14.86 -29.82
C ARG A 107 3.90 16.31 -29.67
N ILE A 108 4.99 16.53 -28.94
CA ILE A 108 5.65 17.82 -28.78
C ILE A 108 7.05 17.68 -29.40
N GLU A 109 7.42 18.60 -30.29
CA GLU A 109 8.77 18.69 -30.84
C GLU A 109 9.25 20.13 -30.80
N LYS A 110 10.45 20.39 -30.26
CA LYS A 110 11.02 21.73 -30.07
C LYS A 110 10.07 22.72 -29.37
N GLY A 111 9.31 22.22 -28.39
CA GLY A 111 8.26 22.98 -27.69
C GLY A 111 6.94 23.17 -28.46
N GLU A 112 6.80 22.73 -29.71
CA GLU A 112 5.55 22.85 -30.46
C GLU A 112 4.67 21.59 -30.31
N LEU A 113 3.40 21.78 -29.90
CA LEU A 113 2.40 20.72 -29.77
C LEU A 113 1.77 20.43 -31.13
N LEU A 114 2.29 19.41 -31.82
CA LEU A 114 1.92 19.04 -33.18
C LEU A 114 0.61 18.24 -33.26
N SER A 115 0.41 17.29 -32.34
CA SER A 115 -0.77 16.39 -32.32
C SER A 115 -1.19 16.04 -30.90
N GLY A 116 -2.42 15.56 -30.76
CA GLY A 116 -2.93 14.97 -29.51
C GLY A 116 -3.62 15.95 -28.57
N THR A 117 -4.50 15.41 -27.73
CA THR A 117 -5.25 16.17 -26.71
C THR A 117 -4.56 16.04 -25.34
N LEU A 118 -4.35 17.14 -24.63
CA LEU A 118 -3.72 17.12 -23.31
C LEU A 118 -4.68 16.61 -22.23
N CYS A 119 -4.20 15.72 -21.34
CA CYS A 119 -4.97 15.14 -20.23
C CYS A 119 -4.06 14.82 -19.03
N LYS A 120 -4.62 14.22 -17.96
CA LYS A 120 -3.88 13.87 -16.72
C LYS A 120 -2.59 13.07 -16.97
N LYS A 121 -2.53 12.19 -17.99
CA LYS A 121 -1.32 11.41 -18.35
C LYS A 121 -0.15 12.25 -18.89
N THR A 122 -0.39 13.52 -19.22
CA THR A 122 0.58 14.44 -19.83
C THR A 122 0.84 15.68 -18.95
N LEU A 123 -0.19 16.23 -18.31
CA LEU A 123 -0.08 17.44 -17.47
C LEU A 123 -0.22 17.18 -15.96
N GLY A 124 -0.38 15.93 -15.55
CA GLY A 124 -0.48 15.52 -14.15
C GLY A 124 0.82 14.96 -13.57
N THR A 125 0.68 14.36 -12.38
CA THR A 125 1.73 13.80 -11.50
C THR A 125 2.24 12.42 -11.93
N SER A 126 2.17 12.08 -13.22
CA SER A 126 2.66 10.80 -13.76
C SER A 126 4.16 10.87 -14.09
N THR A 127 4.88 9.76 -13.95
CA THR A 127 6.26 9.61 -14.49
C THR A 127 6.29 9.93 -15.98
N GLY A 128 7.31 10.66 -16.44
CA GLY A 128 7.42 11.13 -17.82
C GLY A 128 6.23 12.01 -18.28
N SER A 129 5.63 12.81 -17.38
CA SER A 129 4.72 13.88 -17.78
C SER A 129 5.51 15.06 -18.37
N LEU A 130 4.83 15.98 -19.06
CA LEU A 130 5.46 17.18 -19.62
C LEU A 130 6.12 18.05 -18.53
N ILE A 131 5.58 18.04 -17.32
CA ILE A 131 6.15 18.77 -16.18
C ILE A 131 7.44 18.10 -15.69
N HIS A 132 7.50 16.76 -15.69
CA HIS A 132 8.72 16.01 -15.36
C HIS A 132 9.84 16.36 -16.33
N VAL A 133 9.56 16.27 -17.64
CA VAL A 133 10.53 16.54 -18.69
C VAL A 133 11.00 18.01 -18.66
N ILE A 134 10.11 18.99 -18.46
CA ILE A 134 10.52 20.39 -18.31
C ILE A 134 11.44 20.59 -17.10
N TRP A 135 11.13 19.95 -15.97
CA TRP A 135 11.91 20.05 -14.74
C TRP A 135 13.31 19.45 -14.89
N GLU A 136 13.45 18.30 -15.57
CA GLU A 136 14.74 17.64 -15.80
C GLU A 136 15.56 18.23 -16.97
N GLU A 137 14.93 18.75 -18.02
CA GLU A 137 15.64 19.24 -19.21
C GLU A 137 16.03 20.72 -19.12
N VAL A 138 15.21 21.55 -18.44
CA VAL A 138 15.37 23.01 -18.41
C VAL A 138 15.42 23.55 -16.97
N GLY A 139 15.01 22.75 -15.98
CA GLY A 139 15.15 23.07 -14.57
C GLY A 139 13.88 23.54 -13.86
N PRO A 140 13.95 23.70 -12.52
CA PRO A 140 12.80 23.95 -11.66
C PRO A 140 12.06 25.27 -11.97
N ASP A 141 12.77 26.33 -12.33
CA ASP A 141 12.15 27.64 -12.60
C ASP A 141 11.40 27.68 -13.94
N ALA A 142 11.82 26.88 -14.92
CA ALA A 142 11.06 26.68 -16.16
C ALA A 142 9.77 25.90 -15.90
N ALA A 143 9.82 24.85 -15.06
CA ALA A 143 8.63 24.13 -14.63
C ALA A 143 7.65 25.02 -13.85
N ARG A 144 8.16 25.91 -12.98
CA ARG A 144 7.36 26.95 -12.29
C ARG A 144 6.65 27.87 -13.28
N LYS A 145 7.39 28.45 -14.24
CA LYS A 145 6.79 29.32 -15.28
C LYS A 145 5.73 28.59 -16.10
N PHE A 146 6.03 27.37 -16.55
CA PHE A 146 5.09 26.54 -17.32
C PHE A 146 3.77 26.30 -16.56
N LEU A 147 3.84 25.95 -15.27
CA LEU A 147 2.67 25.75 -14.41
C LEU A 147 1.81 27.03 -14.28
N GLY A 148 2.44 28.18 -13.97
CA GLY A 148 1.72 29.46 -13.82
C GLY A 148 1.07 29.93 -15.12
N HIS A 149 1.84 29.97 -16.22
CA HIS A 149 1.34 30.39 -17.53
C HIS A 149 0.21 29.47 -18.03
N THR A 150 0.32 28.15 -17.84
CA THR A 150 -0.75 27.21 -18.20
C THR A 150 -2.03 27.50 -17.43
N GLN A 151 -1.94 27.82 -16.13
CA GLN A 151 -3.10 28.22 -15.34
C GLN A 151 -3.72 29.52 -15.87
N TRP A 152 -2.94 30.58 -16.07
CA TRP A 152 -3.48 31.88 -16.50
C TRP A 152 -4.13 31.82 -17.88
N LEU A 153 -3.44 31.30 -18.90
CA LEU A 153 -3.94 31.29 -20.28
C LEU A 153 -5.19 30.39 -20.43
N VAL A 154 -5.18 29.22 -19.79
CA VAL A 154 -6.29 28.26 -19.90
C VAL A 154 -7.49 28.68 -19.05
N ASN A 155 -7.29 29.23 -17.85
CA ASN A 155 -8.40 29.70 -17.02
C ASN A 155 -9.06 30.95 -17.63
N TYR A 156 -8.30 31.84 -18.27
CA TYR A 156 -8.86 32.98 -19.01
C TYR A 156 -9.70 32.53 -20.22
N TRP A 157 -9.22 31.56 -21.00
CA TRP A 157 -10.02 30.96 -22.08
C TRP A 157 -11.28 30.24 -21.55
N LEU A 158 -11.15 29.49 -20.45
CA LEU A 158 -12.27 28.75 -19.85
C LEU A 158 -13.33 29.68 -19.26
N LEU A 159 -12.94 30.86 -18.75
CA LEU A 159 -13.86 31.91 -18.29
C LEU A 159 -14.75 32.43 -19.45
N GLN A 160 -14.21 32.52 -20.67
CA GLN A 160 -14.99 32.92 -21.84
C GLN A 160 -15.83 31.77 -22.43
N ASN A 161 -15.29 30.55 -22.50
CA ASN A 161 -16.02 29.40 -23.02
C ASN A 161 -17.14 28.94 -22.06
N GLY A 162 -16.92 29.08 -20.76
CA GLY A 162 -17.74 28.47 -19.72
C GLY A 162 -17.60 26.95 -19.63
N PHE A 163 -17.97 26.43 -18.46
CA PHE A 163 -18.23 25.01 -18.21
C PHE A 163 -19.25 24.87 -17.07
N SER A 164 -20.07 23.84 -17.12
CA SER A 164 -21.05 23.50 -16.09
C SER A 164 -21.38 22.00 -16.17
N ILE A 165 -22.05 21.47 -15.15
CA ILE A 165 -22.65 20.13 -15.15
C ILE A 165 -24.07 20.23 -14.61
N GLY A 166 -25.02 19.56 -15.26
CA GLY A 166 -26.41 19.50 -14.83
C GLY A 166 -26.91 18.06 -14.70
N ILE A 167 -28.15 17.90 -14.22
CA ILE A 167 -28.80 16.58 -14.14
C ILE A 167 -28.89 15.89 -15.51
N GLY A 168 -29.01 16.68 -16.59
CA GLY A 168 -28.97 16.21 -17.98
C GLY A 168 -27.69 15.47 -18.36
N ASP A 169 -26.55 15.74 -17.72
CA ASP A 169 -25.31 15.02 -17.96
C ASP A 169 -25.29 13.61 -17.33
N THR A 170 -26.27 13.27 -16.48
CA THR A 170 -26.40 11.94 -15.84
C THR A 170 -27.47 11.06 -16.49
N ILE A 171 -28.33 11.62 -17.34
CA ILE A 171 -29.42 10.90 -18.01
C ILE A 171 -28.87 10.16 -19.23
N ALA A 172 -29.05 8.85 -19.29
CA ALA A 172 -28.86 8.06 -20.51
C ALA A 172 -30.13 8.00 -21.35
N ASP A 173 -29.97 7.65 -22.61
CA ASP A 173 -31.04 7.35 -23.56
C ASP A 173 -31.89 6.14 -23.14
N ALA A 174 -33.16 6.15 -23.56
CA ALA A 174 -34.13 5.13 -23.17
C ALA A 174 -33.73 3.70 -23.56
N ALA A 175 -33.13 3.51 -24.74
CA ALA A 175 -32.67 2.20 -25.20
C ALA A 175 -31.52 1.64 -24.34
N THR A 176 -30.57 2.50 -23.92
CA THR A 176 -29.53 2.10 -22.98
C THR A 176 -30.08 1.83 -21.58
N MET A 177 -31.09 2.59 -21.11
CA MET A 177 -31.76 2.30 -19.84
C MET A 177 -32.56 0.99 -19.85
N GLU A 178 -33.17 0.63 -21.00
CA GLU A 178 -33.82 -0.66 -21.22
C GLU A 178 -32.78 -1.80 -21.17
N LYS A 179 -31.67 -1.66 -21.89
CA LYS A 179 -30.54 -2.61 -21.86
C LYS A 179 -29.89 -2.76 -20.47
N ILE A 180 -29.82 -1.68 -19.68
CA ILE A 180 -29.34 -1.73 -18.30
C ILE A 180 -30.30 -2.56 -17.43
N ASN A 181 -31.61 -2.34 -17.57
CA ASN A 181 -32.62 -3.14 -16.87
C ASN A 181 -32.57 -4.63 -17.29
N GLU A 182 -32.38 -4.92 -18.57
CA GLU A 182 -32.19 -6.27 -19.11
C GLU A 182 -30.95 -6.95 -18.51
N THR A 183 -29.80 -6.25 -18.50
CA THR A 183 -28.54 -6.74 -17.94
C THR A 183 -28.68 -7.10 -16.45
N ILE A 184 -29.32 -6.22 -15.67
CA ILE A 184 -29.60 -6.46 -14.24
C ILE A 184 -30.62 -7.59 -14.06
N GLY A 185 -31.66 -7.66 -14.90
CA GLY A 185 -32.66 -8.72 -14.88
C GLY A 185 -32.08 -10.11 -15.11
N THR A 186 -31.17 -10.24 -16.09
CA THR A 186 -30.43 -11.48 -16.37
C THR A 186 -29.58 -11.89 -15.17
N ALA A 187 -28.78 -10.98 -14.60
CA ALA A 187 -27.97 -11.27 -13.41
C ALA A 187 -28.82 -11.65 -12.18
N LYS A 188 -29.98 -11.01 -11.97
CA LYS A 188 -30.95 -11.39 -10.92
C LYS A 188 -31.57 -12.77 -11.17
N ASN A 189 -31.55 -13.29 -12.39
CA ASN A 189 -32.00 -14.66 -12.70
C ASN A 189 -30.86 -15.69 -12.57
N GLU A 190 -29.65 -15.36 -13.01
CA GLU A 190 -28.44 -16.17 -12.75
C GLU A 190 -28.26 -16.43 -11.24
N VAL A 191 -28.43 -15.41 -10.39
CA VAL A 191 -28.36 -15.56 -8.93
C VAL A 191 -29.49 -16.43 -8.36
N LYS A 192 -30.71 -16.39 -8.93
CA LYS A 192 -31.79 -17.32 -8.52
C LYS A 192 -31.47 -18.76 -8.91
N GLU A 193 -30.83 -18.98 -10.05
CA GLU A 193 -30.40 -20.31 -10.46
C GLU A 193 -29.29 -20.85 -9.54
N LEU A 194 -28.30 -20.02 -9.19
CA LEU A 194 -27.27 -20.38 -8.18
C LEU A 194 -27.89 -20.69 -6.81
N ILE A 195 -28.89 -19.93 -6.36
CA ILE A 195 -29.64 -20.22 -5.12
C ILE A 195 -30.33 -21.59 -5.23
N LYS A 196 -31.00 -21.87 -6.36
CA LYS A 196 -31.66 -23.15 -6.58
C LYS A 196 -30.66 -24.31 -6.59
N GLN A 197 -29.54 -24.18 -7.31
CA GLN A 197 -28.48 -25.19 -7.36
C GLN A 197 -27.89 -25.45 -5.96
N ALA A 198 -27.71 -24.43 -5.13
CA ALA A 198 -27.26 -24.57 -3.74
C ALA A 198 -28.31 -25.28 -2.85
N GLN A 199 -29.60 -24.95 -3.00
CA GLN A 199 -30.71 -25.59 -2.27
C GLN A 199 -30.90 -27.05 -2.66
N GLU A 200 -30.73 -27.39 -3.94
CA GLU A 200 -30.76 -28.77 -4.46
C GLU A 200 -29.46 -29.55 -4.19
N LYS A 201 -28.46 -28.94 -3.54
CA LYS A 201 -27.09 -29.47 -3.33
C LYS A 201 -26.31 -29.80 -4.61
N ASN A 202 -26.77 -29.32 -5.77
CA ASN A 202 -26.11 -29.47 -7.07
C ASN A 202 -24.90 -28.52 -7.26
N LEU A 203 -24.57 -27.68 -6.27
CA LEU A 203 -23.47 -26.72 -6.33
C LEU A 203 -22.15 -27.31 -5.81
N GLU A 204 -21.28 -27.74 -6.73
CA GLU A 204 -19.91 -28.16 -6.39
C GLU A 204 -19.13 -27.06 -5.64
N PRO A 205 -18.53 -27.36 -4.47
CA PRO A 205 -17.69 -26.39 -3.75
C PRO A 205 -16.37 -26.11 -4.49
N GLU A 206 -15.83 -24.92 -4.29
CA GLU A 206 -14.49 -24.56 -4.73
C GLU A 206 -13.44 -25.21 -3.79
N PRO A 207 -12.28 -25.70 -4.29
CA PRO A 207 -11.29 -26.40 -3.47
C PRO A 207 -10.88 -25.64 -2.20
N GLY A 208 -10.92 -26.34 -1.06
CA GLY A 208 -10.59 -25.80 0.28
C GLY A 208 -11.64 -24.86 0.90
N ARG A 209 -12.77 -24.61 0.22
CA ARG A 209 -13.87 -23.71 0.66
C ARG A 209 -15.13 -24.50 0.98
N THR A 210 -15.96 -23.97 1.86
CA THR A 210 -17.31 -24.52 2.06
C THR A 210 -18.21 -24.26 0.84
N MET A 211 -19.27 -25.06 0.67
CA MET A 211 -20.28 -24.82 -0.36
C MET A 211 -20.90 -23.41 -0.24
N MET A 212 -21.12 -22.92 0.99
CA MET A 212 -21.68 -21.59 1.23
C MET A 212 -20.74 -20.44 0.86
N GLU A 213 -19.43 -20.56 1.14
CA GLU A 213 -18.43 -19.58 0.69
C GLU A 213 -18.27 -19.59 -0.83
N SER A 214 -18.35 -20.77 -1.45
CA SER A 214 -18.32 -20.96 -2.90
C SER A 214 -19.54 -20.31 -3.57
N PHE A 215 -20.73 -20.48 -2.98
CA PHE A 215 -21.96 -19.80 -3.37
C PHE A 215 -21.83 -18.27 -3.27
N GLU A 216 -21.42 -17.74 -2.12
CA GLU A 216 -21.23 -16.30 -1.93
C GLU A 216 -20.17 -15.73 -2.89
N ASN A 217 -19.08 -16.46 -3.18
CA ASN A 217 -18.08 -16.04 -4.16
C ASN A 217 -18.69 -15.91 -5.57
N ARG A 218 -19.37 -16.96 -6.07
CA ARG A 218 -20.00 -16.95 -7.40
C ARG A 218 -21.07 -15.86 -7.52
N VAL A 219 -21.91 -15.67 -6.51
CA VAL A 219 -22.94 -14.61 -6.51
C VAL A 219 -22.30 -13.21 -6.51
N ASN A 220 -21.24 -12.96 -5.74
CA ASN A 220 -20.53 -11.69 -5.78
C ASN A 220 -19.87 -11.42 -7.14
N GLN A 221 -19.33 -12.43 -7.81
CA GLN A 221 -18.76 -12.29 -9.16
C GLN A 221 -19.84 -11.88 -10.19
N VAL A 222 -21.00 -12.56 -10.18
CA VAL A 222 -22.14 -12.23 -11.07
C VAL A 222 -22.62 -10.79 -10.84
N LEU A 223 -22.83 -10.39 -9.58
CA LEU A 223 -23.36 -9.06 -9.26
C LEU A 223 -22.37 -7.92 -9.54
N ASN A 224 -21.06 -8.13 -9.35
CA ASN A 224 -20.04 -7.15 -9.72
C ASN A 224 -19.91 -7.03 -11.26
N LYS A 225 -19.91 -8.16 -11.98
CA LYS A 225 -19.91 -8.15 -13.45
C LYS A 225 -21.11 -7.39 -14.02
N ALA A 226 -22.32 -7.64 -13.48
CA ALA A 226 -23.55 -6.97 -13.91
C ALA A 226 -23.49 -5.44 -13.74
N ARG A 227 -22.91 -4.96 -12.62
CA ARG A 227 -22.63 -3.52 -12.41
C ARG A 227 -21.72 -2.97 -13.50
N ASP A 228 -20.63 -3.65 -13.79
CA ASP A 228 -19.59 -3.14 -14.70
C ASP A 228 -20.03 -3.21 -16.18
N ASP A 229 -20.79 -4.22 -16.59
CA ASP A 229 -21.40 -4.31 -17.93
C ASP A 229 -22.49 -3.24 -18.14
N ALA A 230 -23.31 -2.97 -17.11
CA ALA A 230 -24.29 -1.88 -17.12
C ALA A 230 -23.62 -0.50 -17.18
N GLY A 231 -22.59 -0.27 -16.35
CA GLY A 231 -21.77 0.95 -16.36
C GLY A 231 -21.03 1.16 -17.69
N SER A 232 -20.51 0.09 -18.29
CA SER A 232 -19.85 0.12 -19.61
C SER A 232 -20.84 0.52 -20.70
N SER A 233 -22.08 0.02 -20.63
CA SER A 233 -23.15 0.38 -21.55
C SER A 233 -23.53 1.86 -21.44
N ALA A 234 -23.75 2.37 -20.22
CA ALA A 234 -24.00 3.79 -19.97
C ALA A 234 -22.86 4.69 -20.47
N GLN A 235 -21.60 4.38 -20.13
CA GLN A 235 -20.45 5.18 -20.54
C GLN A 235 -20.30 5.25 -22.07
N LYS A 236 -20.67 4.18 -22.79
CA LYS A 236 -20.63 4.12 -24.26
C LYS A 236 -21.71 4.99 -24.90
N SER A 237 -22.91 5.09 -24.32
CA SER A 237 -24.01 5.88 -24.90
C SER A 237 -23.90 7.38 -24.64
N LEU A 238 -23.31 7.80 -23.51
CA LEU A 238 -23.05 9.23 -23.23
C LEU A 238 -22.21 9.88 -24.36
N SER A 239 -22.65 11.01 -24.89
CA SER A 239 -21.95 11.73 -25.96
C SER A 239 -20.58 12.25 -25.53
N GLU A 240 -19.69 12.52 -26.49
CA GLU A 240 -18.37 13.12 -26.22
C GLU A 240 -18.45 14.62 -25.85
N SER A 241 -19.64 15.22 -26.00
CA SER A 241 -20.00 16.57 -25.55
C SER A 241 -20.53 16.63 -24.11
N ASN A 242 -20.89 15.49 -23.50
CA ASN A 242 -21.40 15.40 -22.14
C ASN A 242 -20.34 15.88 -21.11
N ASN A 243 -20.73 16.75 -20.19
CA ASN A 243 -19.83 17.46 -19.29
C ASN A 243 -19.24 16.54 -18.21
N LEU A 244 -20.02 15.58 -17.72
CA LEU A 244 -19.55 14.55 -16.78
C LEU A 244 -18.47 13.67 -17.43
N LYS A 245 -18.74 13.16 -18.64
CA LYS A 245 -17.77 12.40 -19.44
C LYS A 245 -16.54 13.24 -19.79
N ALA A 246 -16.69 14.54 -20.00
CA ALA A 246 -15.57 15.45 -20.26
C ALA A 246 -14.61 15.63 -19.07
N MET A 247 -15.11 15.66 -17.83
CA MET A 247 -14.28 15.70 -16.62
C MET A 247 -13.52 14.40 -16.38
N VAL A 248 -14.22 13.26 -16.47
CA VAL A 248 -13.62 11.94 -16.25
C VAL A 248 -12.56 11.63 -17.31
N THR A 249 -12.78 12.00 -18.57
CA THR A 249 -11.78 11.83 -19.64
C THR A 249 -10.61 12.82 -19.55
N ALA A 250 -10.80 14.05 -19.04
CA ALA A 250 -9.68 14.93 -18.68
C ALA A 250 -8.84 14.35 -17.52
N GLY A 251 -9.50 13.64 -16.60
CA GLY A 251 -8.97 13.24 -15.31
C GLY A 251 -8.97 14.37 -14.28
N SER A 252 -9.81 15.41 -14.47
CA SER A 252 -9.92 16.56 -13.56
C SER A 252 -10.68 16.22 -12.28
N LYS A 253 -11.79 15.48 -12.38
CA LYS A 253 -12.57 14.95 -11.26
C LYS A 253 -13.44 13.78 -11.70
N GLY A 254 -13.67 12.84 -10.78
CA GLY A 254 -14.50 11.65 -11.00
C GLY A 254 -13.80 10.50 -11.74
N SER A 255 -14.47 9.35 -11.76
CA SER A 255 -14.02 8.10 -12.37
C SER A 255 -15.15 7.45 -13.18
N PHE A 256 -14.84 6.37 -13.90
CA PHE A 256 -15.83 5.51 -14.56
C PHE A 256 -16.90 4.99 -13.60
N ILE A 257 -16.50 4.57 -12.38
CA ILE A 257 -17.42 4.07 -11.35
C ILE A 257 -18.47 5.14 -10.99
N ASN A 258 -18.08 6.42 -10.89
CA ASN A 258 -19.04 7.48 -10.57
C ASN A 258 -20.08 7.68 -11.67
N ILE A 259 -19.71 7.51 -12.96
CA ILE A 259 -20.68 7.52 -14.08
C ILE A 259 -21.63 6.34 -13.94
N SER A 260 -21.10 5.13 -13.70
CA SER A 260 -21.90 3.91 -13.51
C SER A 260 -22.94 4.07 -12.39
N GLN A 261 -22.54 4.59 -11.23
CA GLN A 261 -23.41 4.70 -10.06
C GLN A 261 -24.45 5.84 -10.17
N MET A 262 -24.14 6.93 -10.86
CA MET A 262 -25.09 8.01 -11.09
C MET A 262 -26.12 7.69 -12.18
N THR A 263 -25.72 6.99 -13.24
CA THR A 263 -26.57 6.72 -14.41
C THR A 263 -27.21 5.33 -14.38
N ALA A 264 -26.44 4.26 -14.17
CA ALA A 264 -26.87 2.87 -14.36
C ALA A 264 -27.38 2.21 -13.07
N CYS A 265 -26.49 1.84 -12.14
CA CYS A 265 -26.82 1.25 -10.84
C CYS A 265 -25.67 1.43 -9.83
N VAL A 266 -25.99 1.53 -8.53
CA VAL A 266 -24.98 1.72 -7.47
C VAL A 266 -24.20 0.41 -7.18
N GLY A 267 -24.87 -0.74 -7.26
CA GLY A 267 -24.28 -2.08 -7.14
C GLY A 267 -24.32 -2.70 -5.74
N GLN A 268 -23.65 -3.85 -5.58
CA GLN A 268 -23.57 -4.60 -4.31
C GLN A 268 -22.92 -3.77 -3.20
N GLN A 269 -23.58 -3.70 -2.04
CA GLN A 269 -23.03 -3.15 -0.80
C GLN A 269 -22.43 -4.28 0.05
N ASN A 270 -21.18 -4.11 0.48
CA ASN A 270 -20.49 -5.06 1.35
C ASN A 270 -20.26 -4.46 2.74
N VAL A 271 -20.08 -5.33 3.72
CA VAL A 271 -19.60 -5.05 5.09
C VAL A 271 -18.65 -6.19 5.46
N GLU A 272 -17.48 -5.88 6.02
CA GLU A 272 -16.40 -6.83 6.36
C GLU A 272 -15.99 -7.75 5.18
N GLY A 273 -16.04 -7.21 3.96
CA GLY A 273 -15.74 -7.95 2.72
C GLY A 273 -16.79 -8.99 2.31
N LYS A 274 -17.97 -9.02 2.95
CA LYS A 274 -19.08 -9.94 2.66
C LYS A 274 -20.33 -9.15 2.25
N ARG A 275 -21.28 -9.80 1.57
CA ARG A 275 -22.63 -9.24 1.40
C ARG A 275 -23.30 -9.05 2.76
N ILE A 276 -24.23 -8.08 2.86
CA ILE A 276 -24.84 -7.65 4.14
C ILE A 276 -25.25 -8.86 5.01
N PRO A 277 -24.70 -9.00 6.24
CA PRO A 277 -24.95 -10.15 7.09
C PRO A 277 -26.38 -10.14 7.67
N PHE A 278 -26.83 -11.32 8.11
CA PHE A 278 -28.12 -11.47 8.79
C PHE A 278 -28.07 -10.92 10.21
N GLY A 279 -28.35 -9.62 10.36
CA GLY A 279 -28.45 -8.94 11.66
C GLY A 279 -29.71 -9.30 12.47
N PHE A 280 -30.68 -9.96 11.86
CA PHE A 280 -31.82 -10.60 12.53
C PHE A 280 -31.78 -12.11 12.29
N VAL A 281 -32.54 -12.86 13.10
CA VAL A 281 -32.71 -14.31 12.97
C VAL A 281 -33.06 -14.70 11.53
N ASP A 282 -32.07 -15.25 10.84
CA ASP A 282 -32.06 -15.75 9.47
C ASP A 282 -32.42 -14.73 8.37
N ARG A 283 -32.21 -13.41 8.61
CA ARG A 283 -32.49 -12.34 7.62
C ARG A 283 -31.79 -11.02 7.89
N THR A 284 -31.65 -10.18 6.86
CA THR A 284 -31.00 -8.85 6.94
C THR A 284 -31.90 -7.76 7.52
N LEU A 285 -33.21 -7.78 7.20
CA LEU A 285 -34.21 -6.82 7.69
C LEU A 285 -35.54 -7.52 8.02
N PRO A 286 -36.38 -6.95 8.91
CA PRO A 286 -37.69 -7.50 9.24
C PRO A 286 -38.68 -7.54 8.06
N HIS A 287 -38.38 -6.81 6.98
CA HIS A 287 -39.15 -6.75 5.73
C HIS A 287 -38.95 -7.97 4.83
N PHE A 288 -37.83 -8.69 4.96
CA PHE A 288 -37.54 -9.89 4.19
C PHE A 288 -38.03 -11.15 4.92
N THR A 289 -38.27 -12.21 4.15
CA THR A 289 -38.45 -13.57 4.67
C THR A 289 -37.16 -14.08 5.31
N LYS A 290 -37.26 -15.18 6.06
CA LYS A 290 -36.08 -15.95 6.49
C LYS A 290 -35.40 -16.59 5.28
N ASP A 291 -34.10 -16.83 5.42
CA ASP A 291 -33.25 -17.57 4.47
C ASP A 291 -33.23 -16.99 3.05
N ASP A 292 -33.51 -15.68 2.94
CA ASP A 292 -33.45 -14.94 1.68
C ASP A 292 -32.00 -14.53 1.36
N TYR A 293 -31.35 -15.35 0.54
CA TYR A 293 -30.00 -15.10 -0.02
C TYR A 293 -30.02 -14.27 -1.32
N GLY A 294 -31.20 -13.81 -1.74
CA GLY A 294 -31.41 -13.02 -2.95
C GLY A 294 -30.66 -11.68 -2.94
N PRO A 295 -30.43 -11.07 -4.12
CA PRO A 295 -29.63 -9.86 -4.24
C PRO A 295 -30.23 -8.69 -3.43
N GLU A 296 -31.55 -8.51 -3.48
CA GLU A 296 -32.28 -7.44 -2.78
C GLU A 296 -32.15 -7.56 -1.25
N SER A 297 -32.37 -8.77 -0.70
CA SER A 297 -32.19 -9.05 0.74
C SER A 297 -30.75 -8.80 1.20
N ARG A 298 -29.76 -9.19 0.37
CA ARG A 298 -28.33 -9.16 0.71
C ARG A 298 -27.61 -7.87 0.30
N GLY A 299 -28.35 -6.80 0.00
CA GLY A 299 -27.79 -5.45 -0.18
C GLY A 299 -27.28 -5.11 -1.59
N PHE A 300 -27.79 -5.73 -2.64
CA PHE A 300 -27.61 -5.24 -4.00
C PHE A 300 -28.50 -4.02 -4.27
N VAL A 301 -27.88 -2.90 -4.67
CA VAL A 301 -28.60 -1.69 -5.07
C VAL A 301 -28.71 -1.66 -6.60
N GLU A 302 -29.91 -1.95 -7.10
CA GLU A 302 -30.19 -1.97 -8.54
C GLU A 302 -30.47 -0.58 -9.11
N ASN A 303 -30.90 0.35 -8.26
CA ASN A 303 -31.15 1.73 -8.67
C ASN A 303 -29.85 2.55 -8.78
N SER A 304 -29.90 3.61 -9.58
CA SER A 304 -28.86 4.64 -9.65
C SER A 304 -29.23 5.85 -8.79
N TYR A 305 -28.25 6.70 -8.46
CA TYR A 305 -28.54 7.94 -7.71
C TYR A 305 -29.51 8.88 -8.45
N LEU A 306 -29.61 8.79 -9.79
CA LEU A 306 -30.61 9.50 -10.60
C LEU A 306 -32.04 8.97 -10.42
N ARG A 307 -32.22 7.64 -10.28
CA ARG A 307 -33.53 7.02 -9.99
C ARG A 307 -33.96 7.24 -8.53
N GLY A 308 -32.98 7.32 -7.62
CA GLY A 308 -33.21 7.28 -6.17
C GLY A 308 -33.27 5.85 -5.64
N LEU A 309 -32.87 5.66 -4.39
CA LEU A 309 -32.80 4.36 -3.72
C LEU A 309 -34.10 4.07 -2.97
N THR A 310 -34.53 2.81 -2.97
CA THR A 310 -35.60 2.33 -2.07
C THR A 310 -35.16 2.39 -0.60
N PRO A 311 -36.09 2.37 0.38
CA PRO A 311 -35.73 2.42 1.81
C PRO A 311 -34.78 1.30 2.25
N GLN A 312 -34.91 0.11 1.68
CA GLN A 312 -34.04 -1.05 1.92
C GLN A 312 -32.63 -0.80 1.35
N GLU A 313 -32.54 -0.44 0.06
CA GLU A 313 -31.28 -0.09 -0.60
C GLU A 313 -30.55 1.05 0.13
N PHE A 314 -31.27 2.10 0.53
CA PHE A 314 -30.73 3.24 1.26
C PHE A 314 -30.14 2.83 2.61
N PHE A 315 -30.81 1.93 3.36
CA PHE A 315 -30.31 1.47 4.64
C PHE A 315 -29.07 0.58 4.50
N PHE A 316 -29.02 -0.31 3.50
CA PHE A 316 -27.85 -1.12 3.20
C PHE A 316 -26.67 -0.28 2.69
N HIS A 317 -26.93 0.72 1.86
CA HIS A 317 -25.93 1.69 1.42
C HIS A 317 -25.39 2.52 2.59
N ALA A 318 -26.26 2.90 3.54
CA ALA A 318 -25.85 3.56 4.78
C ALA A 318 -25.01 2.66 5.70
N MET A 319 -25.20 1.33 5.70
CA MET A 319 -24.30 0.40 6.42
C MET A 319 -22.89 0.41 5.83
N GLY A 320 -22.74 0.18 4.52
CA GLY A 320 -21.42 0.19 3.86
C GLY A 320 -20.72 1.55 3.95
N GLY A 321 -21.48 2.64 3.79
CA GLY A 321 -20.97 4.00 4.02
C GLY A 321 -20.54 4.26 5.47
N ARG A 322 -21.16 3.60 6.45
CA ARG A 322 -20.79 3.72 7.87
C ARG A 322 -19.49 2.99 8.19
N GLU A 323 -19.25 1.82 7.60
CA GLU A 323 -17.96 1.12 7.67
C GLU A 323 -16.83 2.02 7.16
N GLY A 324 -16.99 2.61 5.97
CA GLY A 324 -16.03 3.56 5.38
C GLY A 324 -15.66 4.73 6.29
N LEU A 325 -16.64 5.32 6.97
CA LEU A 325 -16.42 6.42 7.91
C LEU A 325 -15.68 5.97 9.20
N ILE A 326 -15.97 4.77 9.70
CA ILE A 326 -15.32 4.22 10.91
C ILE A 326 -13.86 3.86 10.60
N ASP A 327 -13.61 3.15 9.50
CA ASP A 327 -12.26 2.77 9.07
C ASP A 327 -11.38 4.00 8.81
N THR A 328 -11.93 5.04 8.19
CA THR A 328 -11.21 6.31 7.98
C THR A 328 -10.76 6.90 9.32
N ALA A 329 -11.63 6.94 10.32
CA ALA A 329 -11.32 7.49 11.65
C ALA A 329 -10.28 6.63 12.40
N VAL A 330 -10.45 5.30 12.40
CA VAL A 330 -9.55 4.37 13.10
C VAL A 330 -8.17 4.36 12.44
N LYS A 331 -8.10 4.07 11.14
CA LYS A 331 -6.82 3.88 10.44
C LYS A 331 -5.99 5.15 10.33
N THR A 332 -6.61 6.35 10.32
CA THR A 332 -5.86 7.63 10.42
C THR A 332 -5.03 7.70 11.71
N SER A 333 -5.56 7.22 12.83
CA SER A 333 -4.81 7.21 14.10
C SER A 333 -3.65 6.21 14.09
N GLU A 334 -3.86 5.01 13.54
CA GLU A 334 -2.80 3.98 13.44
C GLU A 334 -1.68 4.40 12.49
N THR A 335 -2.02 4.96 11.33
CA THR A 335 -1.04 5.37 10.31
C THR A 335 -0.19 6.55 10.74
N GLY A 336 -0.77 7.56 11.42
CA GLY A 336 0.01 8.64 12.03
C GLY A 336 1.00 8.15 13.09
N TYR A 337 0.64 7.11 13.85
CA TYR A 337 1.53 6.49 14.82
C TYR A 337 2.63 5.62 14.15
N ILE A 338 2.30 4.88 13.09
CA ILE A 338 3.30 4.18 12.25
C ILE A 338 4.28 5.18 11.63
N GLN A 339 3.80 6.31 11.10
CA GLN A 339 4.64 7.37 10.55
C GLN A 339 5.61 7.93 11.60
N ARG A 340 5.17 8.17 12.83
CA ARG A 340 6.02 8.61 13.94
C ARG A 340 7.10 7.58 14.29
N ARG A 341 6.73 6.29 14.34
CA ARG A 341 7.65 5.17 14.61
C ARG A 341 8.72 5.01 13.53
N LEU A 342 8.32 5.07 12.26
CA LEU A 342 9.25 5.00 11.12
C LEU A 342 10.27 6.14 11.16
N VAL A 343 9.84 7.38 11.45
CA VAL A 343 10.78 8.51 11.58
C VAL A 343 11.72 8.28 12.77
N LYS A 344 11.19 7.94 13.95
CA LYS A 344 12.01 7.76 15.16
C LYS A 344 13.01 6.59 15.09
N ALA A 345 12.76 5.60 14.24
CA ALA A 345 13.70 4.50 13.99
C ALA A 345 14.79 4.82 12.95
N MET A 346 14.66 5.92 12.19
CA MET A 346 15.54 6.24 11.04
C MET A 346 16.01 7.71 11.00
N GLU A 347 15.78 8.48 12.06
CA GLU A 347 16.01 9.94 12.06
C GLU A 347 17.49 10.37 12.05
N ASP A 348 18.42 9.46 12.37
CA ASP A 348 19.86 9.70 12.40
C ASP A 348 20.61 9.14 11.18
N ILE A 349 19.89 8.53 10.23
CA ILE A 349 20.46 7.88 9.06
C ILE A 349 20.66 8.89 7.92
N MET A 350 21.91 9.02 7.49
CA MET A 350 22.34 9.95 6.45
C MET A 350 23.42 9.35 5.54
N VAL A 351 23.56 9.94 4.35
CA VAL A 351 24.73 9.71 3.50
C VAL A 351 25.92 10.50 4.05
N LYS A 352 27.10 9.88 4.15
CA LYS A 352 28.36 10.54 4.56
C LYS A 352 29.21 10.91 3.33
N TYR A 353 30.29 11.67 3.53
CA TYR A 353 31.16 12.16 2.44
C TYR A 353 31.95 11.07 1.70
N ASP A 354 31.95 9.83 2.20
CA ASP A 354 32.51 8.64 1.53
C ASP A 354 31.46 7.88 0.68
N GLY A 355 30.24 8.40 0.55
CA GLY A 355 29.12 7.77 -0.16
C GLY A 355 28.36 6.72 0.66
N THR A 356 28.85 6.36 1.85
CA THR A 356 28.23 5.34 2.70
C THR A 356 27.01 5.88 3.44
N VAL A 357 26.05 5.01 3.74
CA VAL A 357 24.89 5.30 4.59
C VAL A 357 25.19 4.85 6.01
N ARG A 358 25.14 5.78 6.97
CA ARG A 358 25.46 5.51 8.38
C ARG A 358 24.49 6.15 9.36
N ASN A 359 24.41 5.56 10.55
CA ASN A 359 23.69 6.09 11.71
C ASN A 359 24.52 7.16 12.49
N SER A 360 24.02 7.56 13.66
CA SER A 360 24.67 8.47 14.62
C SER A 360 25.95 7.91 15.25
N LEU A 361 26.00 6.61 15.51
CA LEU A 361 27.14 5.93 16.13
C LEU A 361 28.34 5.87 15.18
N GLY A 362 28.06 5.59 13.90
CA GLY A 362 29.05 5.40 12.83
C GLY A 362 28.94 4.04 12.12
N ASP A 363 27.96 3.21 12.47
CA ASP A 363 27.67 1.92 11.84
C ASP A 363 27.25 2.12 10.39
N VAL A 364 27.71 1.26 9.49
CA VAL A 364 27.32 1.28 8.08
C VAL A 364 26.06 0.43 7.90
N ILE A 365 25.02 1.04 7.31
CA ILE A 365 23.74 0.37 6.98
C ILE A 365 23.71 -0.01 5.50
N GLN A 366 24.25 0.84 4.63
CA GLN A 366 24.49 0.54 3.21
C GLN A 366 25.86 1.08 2.80
N PHE A 367 26.63 0.32 2.02
CA PHE A 367 27.89 0.79 1.45
C PHE A 367 27.69 1.92 0.42
N LEU A 368 26.55 1.91 -0.29
CA LEU A 368 26.08 2.97 -1.18
C LEU A 368 24.58 3.16 -0.99
N TYR A 369 24.12 4.42 -1.00
CA TYR A 369 22.70 4.75 -0.88
C TYR A 369 21.88 4.11 -2.00
N GLY A 370 20.97 3.23 -1.61
CA GLY A 370 20.11 2.51 -2.56
C GLY A 370 20.88 1.64 -3.56
N GLU A 371 22.03 1.11 -3.16
CA GLU A 371 22.89 0.16 -3.89
C GLU A 371 23.59 0.69 -5.16
N ASP A 372 23.25 1.88 -5.67
CA ASP A 372 23.90 2.53 -6.83
C ASP A 372 24.44 3.97 -6.58
N GLY A 373 24.17 4.56 -5.40
CA GLY A 373 24.63 5.92 -5.04
C GLY A 373 23.84 7.10 -5.64
N MET A 374 22.74 6.87 -6.34
CA MET A 374 21.95 7.92 -7.02
C MET A 374 20.86 8.54 -6.14
N ASP A 375 20.56 9.83 -6.34
CA ASP A 375 19.36 10.46 -5.78
C ASP A 375 18.10 10.03 -6.55
N ALA A 376 17.04 9.72 -5.81
CA ALA A 376 15.74 9.33 -6.32
C ALA A 376 15.01 10.41 -7.13
N VAL A 377 15.42 11.69 -7.05
CA VAL A 377 14.80 12.79 -7.81
C VAL A 377 15.16 12.75 -9.30
N TRP A 378 16.34 12.25 -9.68
CA TRP A 378 16.89 12.34 -11.05
C TRP A 378 16.72 11.05 -11.88
N ILE A 379 15.78 10.19 -11.51
CA ILE A 379 15.64 8.82 -12.02
C ILE A 379 14.33 8.68 -12.80
N GLU A 380 14.40 8.19 -14.04
CA GLU A 380 13.20 7.93 -14.86
C GLU A 380 12.99 6.44 -15.15
N SER A 381 11.74 6.03 -15.37
CA SER A 381 11.41 4.68 -15.83
C SER A 381 11.83 4.47 -17.29
N GLN A 382 12.98 3.81 -17.50
CA GLN A 382 13.54 3.53 -18.82
C GLN A 382 13.31 2.07 -19.24
N LYS A 383 13.32 1.81 -20.56
CA LYS A 383 13.08 0.46 -21.13
C LYS A 383 14.35 -0.20 -21.61
N LEU A 384 14.66 -1.37 -21.05
CA LEU A 384 15.64 -2.33 -21.56
C LEU A 384 15.05 -3.03 -22.78
N ASP A 385 15.58 -2.72 -23.96
CA ASP A 385 15.05 -3.27 -25.23
C ASP A 385 15.56 -4.70 -25.47
N SER A 386 16.85 -4.95 -25.19
CA SER A 386 17.56 -6.23 -25.40
C SER A 386 16.92 -7.43 -24.70
N LEU A 387 16.26 -7.18 -23.55
CA LEU A 387 15.72 -8.23 -22.67
C LEU A 387 14.58 -9.04 -23.28
N LYS A 388 13.74 -8.40 -24.12
CA LYS A 388 12.54 -9.02 -24.71
C LYS A 388 12.67 -9.33 -26.20
N MET A 389 13.81 -8.99 -26.81
CA MET A 389 14.11 -9.37 -28.19
C MET A 389 14.39 -10.87 -28.31
N LYS A 390 13.89 -11.49 -29.37
CA LYS A 390 14.31 -12.83 -29.79
C LYS A 390 15.75 -12.77 -30.30
N LYS A 391 16.49 -13.88 -30.28
CA LYS A 391 17.89 -13.94 -30.76
C LYS A 391 18.02 -13.41 -32.20
N ALA A 392 17.12 -13.83 -33.11
CA ALA A 392 17.11 -13.32 -34.49
C ALA A 392 16.80 -11.81 -34.61
N GLU A 393 16.02 -11.23 -33.70
CA GLU A 393 15.74 -9.78 -33.68
C GLU A 393 16.95 -9.01 -33.11
N PHE A 394 17.55 -9.54 -32.06
CA PHE A 394 18.77 -9.04 -31.42
C PHE A 394 19.93 -8.99 -32.42
N ASP A 395 20.21 -10.10 -33.13
CA ASP A 395 21.29 -10.15 -34.12
C ASP A 395 21.04 -9.15 -35.28
N ASN A 396 19.79 -8.98 -35.71
CA ASN A 396 19.40 -7.98 -36.71
C ASN A 396 19.62 -6.52 -36.26
N VAL A 397 19.53 -6.24 -34.96
CA VAL A 397 19.77 -4.90 -34.36
C VAL A 397 21.26 -4.66 -34.10
N PHE A 398 21.99 -5.64 -33.56
CA PHE A 398 23.34 -5.45 -33.03
C PHE A 398 24.47 -6.01 -33.91
N ARG A 399 24.32 -7.19 -34.51
CA ARG A 399 25.43 -7.91 -35.18
C ARG A 399 25.62 -7.47 -36.64
N TYR A 400 26.83 -7.13 -37.07
CA TYR A 400 27.10 -6.79 -38.48
C TYR A 400 27.14 -8.04 -39.39
N GLU A 401 26.57 -7.94 -40.60
CA GLU A 401 26.53 -9.02 -41.59
C GLU A 401 27.81 -9.06 -42.46
N LEU A 402 28.99 -9.12 -41.81
CA LEU A 402 30.29 -8.93 -42.46
C LEU A 402 30.65 -10.02 -43.49
N ASP A 403 30.12 -11.24 -43.34
CA ASP A 403 30.42 -12.39 -44.20
C ASP A 403 29.59 -12.45 -45.50
N ASP A 404 28.60 -11.58 -45.70
CA ASP A 404 27.88 -11.48 -46.98
C ASP A 404 28.59 -10.51 -47.93
N GLU A 405 29.02 -11.00 -49.09
CA GLU A 405 29.61 -10.20 -50.16
C GLU A 405 28.66 -9.07 -50.62
N ASN A 406 27.34 -9.32 -50.59
CA ASN A 406 26.31 -8.37 -51.00
C ASN A 406 26.02 -7.31 -49.92
N TRP A 407 26.50 -7.47 -48.69
CA TRP A 407 26.25 -6.52 -47.61
C TRP A 407 26.86 -5.15 -47.92
N ARG A 408 25.98 -4.18 -48.21
CA ARG A 408 26.29 -2.77 -48.55
C ARG A 408 25.30 -1.84 -47.82
N PRO A 409 25.54 -1.52 -46.54
CA PRO A 409 24.57 -0.83 -45.69
C PRO A 409 24.31 0.63 -46.09
N THR A 410 23.06 0.99 -46.34
CA THR A 410 22.61 2.36 -46.70
C THR A 410 22.62 3.36 -45.52
N TYR A 411 23.43 3.10 -44.49
CA TYR A 411 23.56 3.90 -43.27
C TYR A 411 25.01 4.29 -42.94
N MET A 412 25.97 3.80 -43.71
CA MET A 412 27.40 4.03 -43.53
C MET A 412 28.01 4.56 -44.84
N LEU A 413 29.16 5.23 -44.77
CA LEU A 413 29.96 5.56 -45.95
C LEU A 413 30.59 4.28 -46.53
N PRO A 414 30.72 4.13 -47.87
CA PRO A 414 31.30 2.93 -48.48
C PRO A 414 32.70 2.60 -47.95
N ASP A 415 33.53 3.63 -47.78
CA ASP A 415 34.91 3.53 -47.32
C ASP A 415 34.99 2.79 -45.96
N HIS A 416 34.13 3.16 -45.00
CA HIS A 416 34.03 2.53 -43.68
C HIS A 416 33.50 1.07 -43.75
N VAL A 417 32.77 0.70 -44.81
CA VAL A 417 32.29 -0.68 -45.04
C VAL A 417 33.43 -1.55 -45.58
N ASP A 418 34.27 -1.00 -46.45
CA ASP A 418 35.45 -1.70 -46.97
C ASP A 418 36.53 -1.85 -45.87
N ASP A 419 36.69 -0.86 -44.98
CA ASP A 419 37.49 -0.98 -43.75
C ASP A 419 37.01 -2.14 -42.87
N LEU A 420 35.69 -2.22 -42.61
CA LEU A 420 35.07 -3.31 -41.83
C LEU A 420 35.26 -4.70 -42.44
N LYS A 421 35.28 -4.83 -43.78
CA LYS A 421 35.47 -6.11 -44.46
C LYS A 421 36.95 -6.51 -44.58
N THR A 422 37.87 -5.56 -44.62
CA THR A 422 39.31 -5.82 -44.82
C THR A 422 40.10 -5.93 -43.51
N ILE A 423 39.76 -5.14 -42.48
CA ILE A 423 40.55 -5.04 -41.24
C ILE A 423 40.05 -6.06 -40.20
N ARG A 424 40.76 -7.18 -40.08
CA ARG A 424 40.44 -8.26 -39.12
C ARG A 424 40.39 -7.79 -37.66
N GLU A 425 41.20 -6.79 -37.30
CA GLU A 425 41.24 -6.22 -35.94
C GLU A 425 39.91 -5.52 -35.59
N PHE A 426 39.33 -4.79 -36.54
CA PHE A 426 38.01 -4.15 -36.38
C PHE A 426 36.92 -5.22 -36.23
N ARG A 427 36.93 -6.27 -37.08
CA ARG A 427 36.01 -7.41 -36.96
C ARG A 427 36.06 -8.06 -35.57
N ASN A 428 37.25 -8.23 -34.99
CA ASN A 428 37.39 -8.79 -33.64
C ASN A 428 36.74 -7.89 -32.57
N VAL A 429 36.86 -6.57 -32.68
CA VAL A 429 36.25 -5.61 -31.73
C VAL A 429 34.73 -5.63 -31.81
N PHE A 430 34.13 -5.65 -33.00
CA PHE A 430 32.67 -5.69 -33.15
C PHE A 430 32.07 -7.06 -32.78
N GLU A 431 32.78 -8.17 -33.01
CA GLU A 431 32.38 -9.47 -32.47
C GLU A 431 32.42 -9.48 -30.93
N ALA A 432 33.43 -8.85 -30.31
CA ALA A 432 33.51 -8.71 -28.86
C ALA A 432 32.44 -7.76 -28.28
N GLU A 433 32.05 -6.68 -28.98
CA GLU A 433 30.91 -5.82 -28.62
C GLU A 433 29.62 -6.65 -28.55
N VAL A 434 29.36 -7.47 -29.58
CA VAL A 434 28.18 -8.35 -29.64
C VAL A 434 28.22 -9.40 -28.53
N GLN A 435 29.36 -10.06 -28.29
CA GLN A 435 29.51 -11.03 -27.19
C GLN A 435 29.31 -10.39 -25.80
N LYS A 436 29.77 -9.15 -25.59
CA LYS A 436 29.54 -8.36 -24.35
C LYS A 436 28.04 -8.08 -24.16
N LEU A 437 27.33 -7.72 -25.23
CA LEU A 437 25.86 -7.52 -25.21
C LEU A 437 25.06 -8.83 -25.02
N GLU A 438 25.57 -9.96 -25.51
CA GLU A 438 24.97 -11.29 -25.30
C GLU A 438 25.13 -11.76 -23.85
N ALA A 439 26.31 -11.56 -23.25
CA ALA A 439 26.54 -11.80 -21.82
C ALA A 439 25.67 -10.89 -20.94
N ASP A 440 25.57 -9.59 -21.27
CA ASP A 440 24.68 -8.64 -20.61
C ASP A 440 23.20 -9.09 -20.68
N ARG A 441 22.76 -9.59 -21.85
CA ARG A 441 21.38 -10.09 -22.06
C ARG A 441 21.11 -11.37 -21.27
N LEU A 442 22.08 -12.28 -21.19
CA LEU A 442 21.99 -13.50 -20.38
C LEU A 442 21.89 -13.13 -18.88
N GLN A 443 22.81 -12.31 -18.37
CA GLN A 443 22.85 -11.94 -16.95
C GLN A 443 21.57 -11.22 -16.51
N LEU A 444 21.04 -10.30 -17.34
CA LEU A 444 19.74 -9.69 -17.08
C LEU A 444 18.62 -10.74 -17.01
N GLY A 445 18.59 -11.70 -17.93
CA GLY A 445 17.54 -12.73 -18.03
C GLY A 445 17.55 -13.75 -16.90
N THR A 446 18.74 -14.16 -16.41
CA THR A 446 18.90 -15.26 -15.44
C THR A 446 19.10 -14.79 -13.99
N GLU A 447 19.77 -13.67 -13.76
CA GLU A 447 20.12 -13.21 -12.40
C GLU A 447 19.29 -12.01 -11.95
N ILE A 448 19.22 -10.96 -12.78
CA ILE A 448 18.78 -9.63 -12.33
C ILE A 448 17.27 -9.41 -12.51
N THR A 449 16.69 -9.82 -13.64
CA THR A 449 15.32 -9.46 -14.05
C THR A 449 14.45 -10.68 -14.39
N THR A 450 14.55 -11.73 -13.57
CA THR A 450 13.90 -13.04 -13.74
C THR A 450 12.37 -13.01 -13.92
N THR A 451 11.69 -11.94 -13.51
CA THR A 451 10.25 -11.73 -13.76
C THR A 451 9.91 -11.42 -15.21
N GLY A 452 10.89 -11.03 -16.04
CA GLY A 452 10.69 -10.50 -17.38
C GLY A 452 10.20 -9.05 -17.39
N ASP A 453 10.35 -8.30 -16.30
CA ASP A 453 10.09 -6.86 -16.31
C ASP A 453 11.20 -6.12 -17.07
N ASN A 454 10.81 -5.33 -18.08
CA ASN A 454 11.77 -4.61 -18.94
C ASN A 454 11.71 -3.08 -18.80
N THR A 455 10.99 -2.57 -17.78
CA THR A 455 10.89 -1.13 -17.49
C THR A 455 11.39 -0.89 -16.07
N TRP A 456 12.52 -0.20 -15.93
CA TRP A 456 13.22 -0.02 -14.66
C TRP A 456 13.58 1.45 -14.41
N PRO A 457 13.55 1.91 -13.15
CA PRO A 457 13.99 3.27 -12.79
C PRO A 457 15.52 3.37 -12.92
N MET A 458 16.01 4.22 -13.82
CA MET A 458 17.44 4.49 -14.04
C MET A 458 17.71 6.00 -14.24
N PRO A 459 18.85 6.53 -13.79
CA PRO A 459 19.23 7.93 -14.05
C PRO A 459 19.42 8.19 -15.56
N VAL A 460 19.36 9.46 -15.96
CA VAL A 460 19.64 9.96 -17.33
C VAL A 460 18.85 9.26 -18.45
N ASN A 461 17.75 9.87 -18.91
CA ASN A 461 16.93 9.30 -20.00
C ASN A 461 17.64 9.34 -21.38
N LEU A 462 18.35 8.25 -21.71
CA LEU A 462 19.19 8.16 -22.90
C LEU A 462 18.39 8.33 -24.20
N LYS A 463 17.20 7.71 -24.28
CA LYS A 463 16.32 7.78 -25.46
C LYS A 463 15.82 9.21 -25.71
N ARG A 464 15.60 9.99 -24.65
CA ARG A 464 15.23 11.40 -24.74
C ARG A 464 16.41 12.27 -25.19
N LEU A 465 17.62 12.04 -24.66
CA LEU A 465 18.83 12.75 -25.11
C LEU A 465 19.16 12.50 -26.58
N ILE A 466 19.09 11.25 -27.05
CA ILE A 466 19.29 10.89 -28.46
C ILE A 466 18.31 11.65 -29.36
N TRP A 467 17.03 11.71 -28.98
CA TRP A 467 16.02 12.41 -29.76
C TRP A 467 16.21 13.93 -29.73
N ASN A 468 16.62 14.50 -28.59
CA ASN A 468 16.99 15.91 -28.47
C ASN A 468 18.19 16.23 -29.38
N ALA A 469 19.21 15.38 -29.45
CA ALA A 469 20.34 15.54 -30.36
C ALA A 469 19.90 15.56 -31.83
N GLN A 470 19.11 14.56 -32.26
CA GLN A 470 18.54 14.50 -33.61
C GLN A 470 17.79 15.79 -33.99
N LYS A 471 17.02 16.36 -33.06
CA LYS A 471 16.28 17.60 -33.28
C LYS A 471 17.19 18.83 -33.29
N THR A 472 18.12 18.95 -32.35
CA THR A 472 19.05 20.08 -32.23
C THR A 472 19.95 20.19 -33.46
N PHE A 473 20.65 19.12 -33.82
CA PHE A 473 21.57 19.06 -34.97
C PHE A 473 20.84 18.87 -36.33
N LYS A 474 19.51 18.72 -36.33
CA LYS A 474 18.64 18.60 -37.52
C LYS A 474 19.00 17.41 -38.42
N ILE A 475 19.23 16.25 -37.80
CA ILE A 475 19.71 15.04 -38.47
C ILE A 475 18.70 14.53 -39.51
N ASP A 476 19.16 14.30 -40.73
CA ASP A 476 18.38 13.73 -41.83
C ASP A 476 18.59 12.21 -41.88
N LEU A 477 17.61 11.45 -41.38
CA LEU A 477 17.66 9.98 -41.28
C LEU A 477 17.85 9.26 -42.63
N ARG A 478 17.74 9.96 -43.77
CA ARG A 478 17.95 9.42 -45.12
C ARG A 478 19.42 9.42 -45.55
N ARG A 479 20.30 10.15 -44.85
CA ARG A 479 21.74 10.24 -45.16
C ARG A 479 22.53 9.19 -44.36
N PRO A 480 23.69 8.72 -44.86
CA PRO A 480 24.64 8.00 -44.00
C PRO A 480 25.16 8.94 -42.89
N SER A 481 25.62 8.36 -41.79
CA SER A 481 26.41 9.09 -40.78
C SER A 481 27.83 9.33 -41.28
N ASP A 482 28.47 10.38 -40.74
CA ASP A 482 29.89 10.70 -40.92
C ASP A 482 30.82 9.93 -39.96
N MET A 483 30.28 9.30 -38.91
CA MET A 483 31.07 8.59 -37.91
C MET A 483 31.63 7.26 -38.41
N HIS A 484 32.87 6.96 -38.02
CA HIS A 484 33.45 5.62 -38.16
C HIS A 484 33.03 4.73 -36.97
N PRO A 485 32.61 3.46 -37.18
CA PRO A 485 32.08 2.61 -36.11
C PRO A 485 32.99 2.42 -34.89
N MET A 486 34.32 2.44 -35.08
CA MET A 486 35.29 2.30 -33.98
C MET A 486 35.25 3.47 -32.99
N GLU A 487 35.02 4.71 -33.48
CA GLU A 487 34.97 5.89 -32.61
C GLU A 487 33.82 5.82 -31.60
N ILE A 488 32.73 5.13 -31.97
CA ILE A 488 31.57 4.90 -31.11
C ILE A 488 31.95 3.98 -29.94
N VAL A 489 32.60 2.85 -30.23
CA VAL A 489 33.01 1.87 -29.20
C VAL A 489 34.05 2.49 -28.26
N GLU A 490 35.07 3.14 -28.81
CA GLU A 490 36.12 3.79 -28.03
C GLU A 490 35.57 4.91 -27.13
N ALA A 491 34.65 5.74 -27.63
CA ALA A 491 34.00 6.79 -26.83
C ALA A 491 33.10 6.23 -25.71
N ILE A 492 32.47 5.08 -25.94
CA ILE A 492 31.56 4.43 -24.98
C ILE A 492 32.31 3.70 -23.86
N ASP A 493 33.44 3.04 -24.15
CA ASP A 493 34.30 2.50 -23.10
C ASP A 493 35.00 3.64 -22.31
N LYS A 494 35.48 4.71 -22.99
CA LYS A 494 35.96 5.94 -22.33
C LYS A 494 34.88 6.69 -21.54
N LEU A 495 33.59 6.48 -21.81
CA LEU A 495 32.51 7.03 -21.00
C LEU A 495 32.30 6.18 -19.74
N GLN A 496 32.29 4.85 -19.85
CA GLN A 496 32.20 3.94 -18.70
C GLN A 496 33.30 4.22 -17.65
N GLU A 497 34.51 4.59 -18.07
CA GLU A 497 35.61 4.98 -17.15
C GLU A 497 35.41 6.33 -16.42
N ARG A 498 34.66 7.27 -17.03
CA ARG A 498 34.38 8.61 -16.48
C ARG A 498 33.21 8.63 -15.50
N LEU A 499 32.24 7.71 -15.65
CA LEU A 499 31.01 7.63 -14.85
C LEU A 499 31.27 7.07 -13.43
N LYS A 500 32.15 7.74 -12.65
CA LYS A 500 32.53 7.32 -11.30
C LYS A 500 31.46 7.66 -10.25
N VAL A 501 31.12 6.68 -9.43
CA VAL A 501 30.28 6.76 -8.23
C VAL A 501 31.15 6.56 -6.98
N VAL A 502 31.97 5.49 -6.99
CA VAL A 502 32.95 5.20 -5.94
C VAL A 502 34.33 5.71 -6.39
N PRO A 503 34.93 6.70 -5.70
CA PRO A 503 36.28 7.15 -6.00
C PRO A 503 37.32 6.28 -5.27
N GLY A 504 38.08 5.48 -6.03
CA GLY A 504 39.25 4.76 -5.52
C GLY A 504 39.92 3.94 -6.64
N ASP A 505 41.22 3.70 -6.46
CA ASP A 505 42.06 2.90 -7.38
C ASP A 505 42.48 1.55 -6.75
N ASP A 506 42.00 1.25 -5.54
CA ASP A 506 42.16 -0.05 -4.90
C ASP A 506 41.16 -1.09 -5.45
N ALA A 507 41.49 -2.38 -5.32
CA ALA A 507 40.70 -3.46 -5.90
C ALA A 507 39.24 -3.51 -5.40
N MET A 508 38.99 -3.12 -4.15
CA MET A 508 37.64 -3.14 -3.56
C MET A 508 36.79 -1.98 -4.09
N SER A 509 37.36 -0.77 -4.18
CA SER A 509 36.70 0.38 -4.81
C SER A 509 36.42 0.14 -6.30
N ILE A 510 37.34 -0.51 -7.02
CA ILE A 510 37.15 -0.87 -8.44
C ILE A 510 35.99 -1.86 -8.60
N GLU A 511 35.89 -2.88 -7.73
CA GLU A 511 34.77 -3.83 -7.74
C GLU A 511 33.44 -3.15 -7.36
N ALA A 512 33.43 -2.34 -6.30
CA ALA A 512 32.25 -1.58 -5.87
C ALA A 512 31.75 -0.62 -6.96
N GLN A 513 32.66 0.11 -7.62
CA GLN A 513 32.36 0.99 -8.76
C GLN A 513 31.75 0.21 -9.94
N LYS A 514 32.34 -0.95 -10.28
CA LYS A 514 31.84 -1.81 -11.35
C LYS A 514 30.42 -2.30 -11.05
N ASN A 515 30.15 -2.71 -9.82
CA ASN A 515 28.84 -3.22 -9.40
C ASN A 515 27.78 -2.11 -9.34
N ALA A 516 28.10 -0.96 -8.72
CA ALA A 516 27.20 0.19 -8.63
C ALA A 516 26.76 0.73 -10.00
N THR A 517 27.63 0.66 -11.01
CA THR A 517 27.34 1.14 -12.37
C THR A 517 26.89 0.05 -13.35
N LEU A 518 26.90 -1.24 -12.95
CA LEU A 518 26.64 -2.38 -13.83
C LEU A 518 25.35 -2.23 -14.65
N PHE A 519 24.24 -1.94 -13.99
CA PHE A 519 22.91 -1.87 -14.61
C PHE A 519 22.77 -0.70 -15.59
N PHE A 520 23.32 0.46 -15.24
CA PHE A 520 23.36 1.63 -16.13
C PHE A 520 24.30 1.39 -17.33
N ASN A 521 25.44 0.74 -17.11
CA ASN A 521 26.38 0.39 -18.18
C ASN A 521 25.77 -0.61 -19.18
N ILE A 522 24.97 -1.58 -18.73
CA ILE A 522 24.22 -2.48 -19.62
C ILE A 522 23.20 -1.71 -20.47
N LEU A 523 22.43 -0.78 -19.88
CA LEU A 523 21.54 0.11 -20.64
C LEU A 523 22.33 0.94 -21.67
N LEU A 524 23.45 1.56 -21.25
CA LEU A 524 24.28 2.43 -22.05
C LEU A 524 24.89 1.67 -23.26
N ARG A 525 25.41 0.46 -23.05
CA ARG A 525 25.89 -0.42 -24.14
C ARG A 525 24.74 -0.81 -25.08
N SER A 526 23.59 -1.26 -24.56
CA SER A 526 22.45 -1.68 -25.40
C SER A 526 21.74 -0.54 -26.16
N THR A 527 21.96 0.71 -25.77
CA THR A 527 21.47 1.90 -26.48
C THR A 527 22.49 2.43 -27.48
N PHE A 528 23.76 2.54 -27.11
CA PHE A 528 24.80 3.14 -27.97
C PHE A 528 25.66 2.15 -28.77
N ALA A 529 25.23 0.89 -28.88
CA ALA A 529 25.87 -0.09 -29.74
C ALA A 529 26.10 0.42 -31.18
N SER A 530 27.27 0.13 -31.74
CA SER A 530 27.79 0.69 -33.00
C SER A 530 26.81 0.59 -34.17
N LYS A 531 26.27 -0.61 -34.44
CA LYS A 531 25.26 -0.85 -35.49
C LYS A 531 23.99 -0.04 -35.25
N ARG A 532 23.57 0.12 -33.99
CA ARG A 532 22.32 0.79 -33.60
C ARG A 532 22.40 2.31 -33.79
N VAL A 533 23.48 2.94 -33.31
CA VAL A 533 23.72 4.39 -33.46
C VAL A 533 23.71 4.81 -34.93
N LEU A 534 24.35 4.02 -35.80
CA LEU A 534 24.43 4.31 -37.23
C LEU A 534 23.14 3.96 -37.99
N LYS A 535 22.50 2.82 -37.70
CA LYS A 535 21.30 2.34 -38.41
C LYS A 535 20.02 3.06 -37.99
N GLU A 536 19.74 3.13 -36.69
CA GLU A 536 18.51 3.70 -36.11
C GLU A 536 18.61 5.21 -35.92
N TYR A 537 19.68 5.69 -35.25
CA TYR A 537 19.71 7.07 -34.75
C TYR A 537 20.37 8.05 -35.71
N ARG A 538 21.26 7.58 -36.58
CA ARG A 538 21.97 8.36 -37.62
C ARG A 538 22.75 9.53 -37.03
N LEU A 539 23.27 9.38 -35.81
CA LEU A 539 24.01 10.44 -35.13
C LEU A 539 25.25 10.82 -35.95
N THR A 540 25.50 12.13 -36.09
CA THR A 540 26.76 12.67 -36.61
C THR A 540 27.77 12.86 -35.48
N LYS A 541 29.06 13.00 -35.81
CA LYS A 541 30.13 13.14 -34.83
C LYS A 541 29.87 14.22 -33.78
N GLU A 542 29.60 15.46 -34.22
CA GLU A 542 29.25 16.59 -33.32
C GLU A 542 28.06 16.26 -32.39
N SER A 543 27.04 15.58 -32.93
CA SER A 543 25.83 15.26 -32.17
C SER A 543 26.03 14.13 -31.15
N PHE A 544 26.96 13.21 -31.44
CA PHE A 544 27.31 12.10 -30.56
C PHE A 544 28.24 12.58 -29.44
N GLU A 545 29.26 13.38 -29.75
CA GLU A 545 30.11 14.04 -28.73
C GLU A 545 29.29 14.88 -27.76
N TRP A 546 28.27 15.62 -28.25
CA TRP A 546 27.32 16.34 -27.40
C TRP A 546 26.50 15.42 -26.49
N VAL A 547 25.98 14.29 -27.00
CA VAL A 547 25.23 13.31 -26.19
C VAL A 547 26.11 12.69 -25.10
N ILE A 548 27.36 12.34 -25.42
CA ILE A 548 28.32 11.79 -24.46
C ILE A 548 28.59 12.79 -23.31
N GLY A 549 28.76 14.08 -23.62
CA GLY A 549 28.94 15.14 -22.62
C GLY A 549 27.70 15.41 -21.76
N GLU A 550 26.49 15.40 -22.35
CA GLU A 550 25.24 15.52 -21.59
C GLU A 550 24.99 14.31 -20.67
N ILE A 551 25.39 13.10 -21.06
CA ILE A 551 25.27 11.91 -20.21
C ILE A 551 26.18 12.04 -18.99
N GLU A 552 27.46 12.40 -19.18
CA GLU A 552 28.42 12.60 -18.09
C GLU A 552 27.93 13.68 -17.11
N SER A 553 27.53 14.85 -17.63
CA SER A 553 27.02 15.97 -16.83
C SER A 553 25.77 15.59 -16.01
N ARG A 554 24.78 14.95 -16.64
CA ARG A 554 23.52 14.56 -15.98
C ARG A 554 23.69 13.40 -15.01
N PHE A 555 24.64 12.49 -15.26
CA PHE A 555 24.95 11.39 -14.36
C PHE A 555 25.58 11.91 -13.07
N LEU A 556 26.58 12.80 -13.17
CA LEU A 556 27.19 13.46 -12.02
C LEU A 556 26.18 14.32 -11.24
N GLN A 557 25.22 14.95 -11.93
CA GLN A 557 24.10 15.66 -11.31
C GLN A 557 23.10 14.73 -10.58
N SER A 558 23.02 13.45 -10.98
CA SER A 558 22.11 12.46 -10.38
C SER A 558 22.68 11.73 -9.16
N LEU A 559 23.95 11.92 -8.81
CA LEU A 559 24.56 11.40 -7.58
C LEU A 559 23.89 12.01 -6.34
N VAL A 560 23.79 11.23 -5.26
CA VAL A 560 23.25 11.73 -3.99
C VAL A 560 24.20 12.72 -3.31
N ALA A 561 23.62 13.78 -2.72
CA ALA A 561 24.39 14.74 -1.95
C ALA A 561 24.80 14.17 -0.57
N PRO A 562 26.09 14.24 -0.17
CA PRO A 562 26.50 13.95 1.19
C PRO A 562 25.80 14.86 2.21
N GLY A 563 25.43 14.28 3.35
CA GLY A 563 24.65 14.95 4.41
C GLY A 563 23.13 14.85 4.24
N GLU A 564 22.61 14.28 3.15
CA GLU A 564 21.17 14.12 2.92
C GLU A 564 20.53 13.14 3.93
N MET A 565 19.38 13.52 4.49
CA MET A 565 18.70 12.83 5.59
C MET A 565 17.79 11.71 5.09
N ILE A 566 18.38 10.78 4.34
CA ILE A 566 17.70 9.69 3.63
C ILE A 566 16.81 8.81 4.52
N GLY A 567 17.12 8.61 5.81
CA GLY A 567 16.24 7.86 6.71
C GLY A 567 14.92 8.57 7.02
N CYS A 568 14.96 9.89 7.24
CA CYS A 568 13.75 10.71 7.37
C CYS A 568 12.93 10.73 6.06
N VAL A 569 13.60 10.83 4.92
CA VAL A 569 12.95 10.80 3.59
C VAL A 569 12.30 9.44 3.34
N ALA A 570 12.96 8.33 3.67
CA ALA A 570 12.42 6.98 3.55
C ALA A 570 11.21 6.76 4.48
N ALA A 571 11.30 7.18 5.74
CA ALA A 571 10.21 7.10 6.71
C ALA A 571 8.95 7.81 6.23
N GLN A 572 9.08 9.02 5.67
CA GLN A 572 7.97 9.79 5.11
C GLN A 572 7.45 9.17 3.81
N SER A 573 8.35 8.70 2.95
CA SER A 573 8.01 8.08 1.66
C SER A 573 7.20 6.79 1.79
N ILE A 574 7.34 6.07 2.91
CA ILE A 574 6.60 4.85 3.23
C ILE A 574 5.33 5.13 4.05
N GLY A 575 5.40 6.06 5.02
CA GLY A 575 4.28 6.38 5.90
C GLY A 575 3.16 7.19 5.23
N GLU A 576 3.49 8.06 4.26
CA GLU A 576 2.48 8.87 3.55
C GLU A 576 1.53 7.99 2.69
N PRO A 577 2.00 7.06 1.84
CA PRO A 577 1.13 6.12 1.13
C PRO A 577 0.36 5.20 2.07
N ALA A 578 0.92 4.87 3.25
CA ALA A 578 0.20 4.09 4.25
C ALA A 578 -1.06 4.81 4.76
N THR A 579 -1.10 6.14 4.76
CA THR A 579 -2.34 6.89 5.01
C THR A 579 -3.36 6.75 3.87
N GLN A 580 -2.92 6.66 2.61
CA GLN A 580 -3.80 6.52 1.44
C GLN A 580 -4.41 5.11 1.34
N MET A 581 -3.63 4.07 1.64
CA MET A 581 -4.08 2.66 1.69
C MET A 581 -5.34 2.44 2.55
N THR A 582 -5.59 3.32 3.52
CA THR A 582 -6.73 3.26 4.45
C THR A 582 -8.08 3.42 3.78
N LEU A 583 -8.12 4.23 2.71
CA LEU A 583 -9.32 4.61 1.95
C LEU A 583 -9.55 3.66 0.77
N ASN A 584 -8.47 3.22 0.11
CA ASN A 584 -8.55 2.42 -1.10
C ASN A 584 -9.03 0.98 -0.88
N THR A 585 -8.96 0.46 0.36
CA THR A 585 -9.37 -0.93 0.68
C THR A 585 -10.83 -1.22 0.28
N PHE A 586 -11.69 -0.21 0.34
CA PHE A 586 -13.13 -0.32 0.06
C PHE A 586 -13.48 -0.68 -1.38
N HIS A 587 -12.64 -0.33 -2.36
CA HIS A 587 -12.93 -0.58 -3.77
C HIS A 587 -12.57 -1.99 -4.24
N TYR A 588 -11.78 -2.74 -3.45
CA TYR A 588 -11.28 -4.07 -3.81
C TYR A 588 -11.87 -5.22 -2.97
N ALA A 589 -12.71 -4.89 -1.97
CA ALA A 589 -13.37 -5.83 -1.05
C ALA A 589 -14.44 -6.77 -1.68
N GLY A 590 -14.35 -7.01 -3.00
CA GLY A 590 -15.14 -8.00 -3.73
C GLY A 590 -14.28 -9.01 -4.52
N VAL A 591 -12.95 -8.91 -4.46
CA VAL A 591 -12.03 -9.85 -5.12
C VAL A 591 -11.62 -10.95 -4.13
N SER A 592 -12.56 -11.85 -3.83
CA SER A 592 -12.46 -12.90 -2.80
C SER A 592 -11.48 -14.04 -3.12
N ALA A 593 -10.34 -13.76 -3.77
CA ALA A 593 -9.39 -14.76 -4.25
C ALA A 593 -8.48 -15.33 -3.16
N LYS A 594 -8.06 -14.53 -2.18
CA LYS A 594 -7.19 -14.96 -1.07
C LYS A 594 -7.53 -14.17 0.21
N ASN A 595 -7.81 -14.87 1.31
CA ASN A 595 -8.06 -14.25 2.63
C ASN A 595 -6.71 -13.88 3.29
N VAL A 596 -5.95 -12.96 2.67
CA VAL A 596 -4.66 -12.48 3.19
C VAL A 596 -4.85 -11.11 3.84
N THR A 597 -4.20 -10.85 4.98
CA THR A 597 -4.12 -9.49 5.52
C THR A 597 -3.35 -8.59 4.56
N LEU A 598 -3.97 -7.50 4.13
CA LEU A 598 -3.39 -6.52 3.21
C LEU A 598 -3.56 -5.09 3.74
N GLY A 599 -2.79 -4.15 3.18
CA GLY A 599 -2.78 -2.75 3.61
C GLY A 599 -2.22 -2.56 5.03
N VAL A 600 -2.73 -1.54 5.74
CA VAL A 600 -2.20 -1.10 7.04
C VAL A 600 -2.14 -2.20 8.11
N PRO A 601 -3.12 -3.10 8.28
CA PRO A 601 -3.01 -4.20 9.24
C PRO A 601 -1.78 -5.10 8.98
N ARG A 602 -1.44 -5.36 7.71
CA ARG A 602 -0.27 -6.17 7.33
C ARG A 602 1.03 -5.40 7.49
N LEU A 603 1.06 -4.13 7.08
CA LEU A 603 2.19 -3.23 7.35
C LEU A 603 2.52 -3.19 8.85
N ARG A 604 1.49 -3.18 9.71
CA ARG A 604 1.62 -3.23 11.17
C ARG A 604 2.13 -4.57 11.69
N GLU A 605 1.74 -5.70 11.10
CA GLU A 605 2.31 -7.03 11.43
C GLU A 605 3.81 -7.09 11.10
N ILE A 606 4.20 -6.60 9.92
CA ILE A 606 5.58 -6.57 9.41
C ILE A 606 6.47 -5.68 10.30
N ILE A 607 6.11 -4.40 10.47
CA ILE A 607 6.90 -3.42 11.26
C ILE A 607 6.99 -3.83 12.75
N ASN A 608 6.00 -4.56 13.27
CA ASN A 608 6.04 -5.10 14.64
C ASN A 608 6.81 -6.42 14.78
N VAL A 609 7.16 -7.10 13.67
CA VAL A 609 7.71 -8.47 13.65
C VAL A 609 6.83 -9.43 14.47
N ALA A 610 5.55 -9.51 14.09
CA ALA A 610 4.54 -10.23 14.85
C ALA A 610 4.74 -11.77 14.83
N LYS A 611 5.06 -12.37 15.99
CA LYS A 611 5.22 -13.83 16.16
C LYS A 611 4.01 -14.69 15.76
N LYS A 612 2.81 -14.11 15.77
CA LYS A 612 1.58 -14.74 15.27
C LYS A 612 0.90 -13.75 14.34
N ILE A 613 1.12 -13.91 13.03
CA ILE A 613 0.42 -13.19 11.97
C ILE A 613 -0.99 -13.78 11.78
N LYS A 614 -1.94 -12.96 11.31
CA LYS A 614 -3.34 -13.43 11.16
C LYS A 614 -3.54 -14.46 10.05
N THR A 615 -2.76 -14.37 8.98
CA THR A 615 -2.94 -15.17 7.76
C THR A 615 -1.59 -15.74 7.29
N PRO A 616 -1.04 -16.74 8.00
CA PRO A 616 0.18 -17.43 7.59
C PRO A 616 -0.06 -18.23 6.30
N SER A 617 0.83 -18.10 5.32
CA SER A 617 0.77 -18.84 4.06
C SER A 617 2.14 -18.98 3.39
N LEU A 618 2.44 -20.17 2.91
CA LEU A 618 3.50 -20.44 1.95
C LEU A 618 2.97 -20.29 0.51
N SER A 619 3.86 -19.92 -0.40
CA SER A 619 3.67 -20.08 -1.86
C SER A 619 4.68 -21.12 -2.34
N VAL A 620 4.20 -22.34 -2.54
CA VAL A 620 5.00 -23.54 -2.80
C VAL A 620 5.02 -23.81 -4.30
N PHE A 621 6.22 -23.88 -4.86
CA PHE A 621 6.43 -24.22 -6.27
C PHE A 621 6.69 -25.72 -6.41
N LEU A 622 6.25 -26.30 -7.51
CA LEU A 622 6.38 -27.73 -7.81
C LEU A 622 7.47 -27.95 -8.86
N LYS A 623 8.14 -29.10 -8.81
CA LYS A 623 9.16 -29.47 -9.81
C LYS A 623 8.55 -29.53 -11.23
N PRO A 624 9.32 -29.21 -12.31
CA PRO A 624 8.78 -29.05 -13.67
C PRO A 624 8.08 -30.25 -14.31
N GLU A 625 8.23 -31.44 -13.73
CA GLU A 625 7.58 -32.68 -14.16
C GLU A 625 6.16 -32.79 -13.57
N VAL A 626 6.02 -32.45 -12.29
CA VAL A 626 4.77 -32.43 -11.52
C VAL A 626 3.93 -31.21 -11.89
N SER A 627 4.56 -30.03 -11.99
CA SER A 627 3.88 -28.74 -12.15
C SER A 627 3.07 -28.58 -13.44
N LYS A 628 3.21 -29.50 -14.40
CA LYS A 628 2.45 -29.51 -15.66
C LYS A 628 1.13 -30.28 -15.57
N LYS A 629 0.93 -31.15 -14.57
CA LYS A 629 -0.27 -32.01 -14.43
C LYS A 629 -1.02 -31.72 -13.14
N LYS A 630 -2.29 -31.33 -13.24
CA LYS A 630 -3.17 -31.04 -12.09
C LYS A 630 -3.28 -32.24 -11.12
N GLU A 631 -3.29 -33.46 -11.65
CA GLU A 631 -3.38 -34.70 -10.86
C GLU A 631 -2.15 -34.94 -9.98
N LEU A 632 -0.95 -34.68 -10.52
CA LEU A 632 0.29 -34.79 -9.75
C LEU A 632 0.39 -33.65 -8.72
N ALA A 633 -0.01 -32.44 -9.09
CA ALA A 633 -0.16 -31.34 -8.12
C ALA A 633 -1.17 -31.65 -7.00
N LYS A 634 -2.23 -32.44 -7.27
CA LYS A 634 -3.13 -32.94 -6.21
C LYS A 634 -2.48 -33.99 -5.33
N ASN A 635 -1.63 -34.89 -5.86
CA ASN A 635 -0.89 -35.83 -5.01
C ASN A 635 -0.05 -35.07 -3.98
N VAL A 636 0.65 -34.00 -4.40
CA VAL A 636 1.44 -33.16 -3.48
C VAL A 636 0.52 -32.36 -2.54
N GLN A 637 -0.63 -31.84 -3.00
CA GLN A 637 -1.62 -31.20 -2.13
C GLN A 637 -2.00 -32.14 -0.96
N CYS A 638 -2.38 -33.39 -1.24
CA CYS A 638 -2.75 -34.38 -0.22
C CYS A 638 -1.56 -34.84 0.66
N ALA A 639 -0.33 -34.76 0.16
CA ALA A 639 0.88 -35.09 0.92
C ALA A 639 1.32 -33.97 1.88
N LEU A 640 0.97 -32.71 1.60
CA LEU A 640 1.30 -31.55 2.44
C LEU A 640 0.18 -31.17 3.44
N GLU A 641 -1.09 -31.36 3.08
CA GLU A 641 -2.24 -30.94 3.92
C GLU A 641 -2.41 -31.79 5.19
N TYR A 642 -2.30 -31.14 6.36
CA TYR A 642 -2.42 -31.80 7.66
C TYR A 642 -3.79 -32.44 7.84
N THR A 643 -3.78 -33.75 8.07
CA THR A 643 -4.95 -34.61 8.04
C THR A 643 -4.94 -35.49 9.29
N THR A 644 -5.71 -35.11 10.30
CA THR A 644 -5.98 -35.93 11.48
C THR A 644 -7.21 -36.81 11.26
N LEU A 645 -7.38 -37.85 12.08
CA LEU A 645 -8.53 -38.76 12.02
C LEU A 645 -9.88 -38.01 12.04
N ARG A 646 -10.02 -36.98 12.88
CA ARG A 646 -11.19 -36.09 12.95
C ARG A 646 -11.58 -35.42 11.64
N SER A 647 -10.66 -35.27 10.68
CA SER A 647 -10.96 -34.71 9.35
C SER A 647 -11.55 -35.71 8.36
N VAL A 648 -11.51 -37.02 8.68
CA VAL A 648 -12.12 -38.10 7.90
C VAL A 648 -13.26 -38.82 8.63
N THR A 649 -13.30 -38.79 9.97
CA THR A 649 -14.39 -39.39 10.78
C THR A 649 -15.75 -38.71 10.54
N HIS A 650 -16.78 -39.53 10.32
CA HIS A 650 -18.19 -39.14 10.37
C HIS A 650 -18.73 -39.18 11.80
N ALA A 651 -18.51 -40.29 12.51
CA ALA A 651 -18.97 -40.51 13.88
C ALA A 651 -18.04 -41.45 14.66
N THR A 652 -18.05 -41.31 15.99
CA THR A 652 -17.46 -42.25 16.95
C THR A 652 -18.54 -42.79 17.87
N GLU A 653 -18.48 -44.10 18.15
CA GLU A 653 -19.39 -44.81 19.05
C GLU A 653 -18.58 -45.69 20.00
N ILE A 654 -18.92 -45.71 21.29
CA ILE A 654 -18.35 -46.67 22.25
C ILE A 654 -19.42 -47.70 22.59
N TRP A 655 -19.13 -48.96 22.29
CA TRP A 655 -20.00 -50.11 22.50
C TRP A 655 -19.41 -51.05 23.55
N TYR A 656 -20.27 -51.79 24.26
CA TYR A 656 -19.87 -52.93 25.07
C TYR A 656 -20.21 -54.20 24.30
N ASP A 657 -19.19 -54.86 23.76
CA ASP A 657 -19.30 -56.01 22.86
C ASP A 657 -18.46 -57.18 23.43
N PRO A 658 -19.01 -57.95 24.39
CA PRO A 658 -18.24 -58.81 25.30
C PRO A 658 -17.72 -60.10 24.66
N ASP A 659 -18.02 -60.35 23.39
CA ASP A 659 -17.45 -61.43 22.60
C ASP A 659 -16.48 -60.80 21.58
N PRO A 660 -15.19 -61.18 21.56
CA PRO A 660 -14.25 -60.73 20.53
C PRO A 660 -14.47 -61.34 19.14
N LEU A 661 -14.99 -62.58 19.08
CA LEU A 661 -15.17 -63.37 17.86
C LEU A 661 -16.56 -63.18 17.24
N GLY A 662 -17.55 -62.91 18.09
CA GLY A 662 -18.87 -62.43 17.69
C GLY A 662 -18.96 -60.90 17.59
N THR A 663 -20.18 -60.40 17.37
CA THR A 663 -20.52 -59.01 17.66
C THR A 663 -22.03 -58.85 17.84
N ILE A 664 -22.43 -57.90 18.69
CA ILE A 664 -23.82 -57.46 18.87
C ILE A 664 -24.28 -56.55 17.71
N ILE A 665 -23.35 -55.97 16.95
CA ILE A 665 -23.64 -54.97 15.91
C ILE A 665 -23.98 -55.65 14.58
N GLU A 666 -25.26 -55.68 14.22
CA GLU A 666 -25.77 -56.38 13.01
C GLU A 666 -25.05 -55.97 11.70
N GLU A 667 -24.62 -54.70 11.59
CA GLU A 667 -23.87 -54.18 10.42
C GLU A 667 -22.44 -54.77 10.31
N ASP A 668 -21.84 -55.18 11.43
CA ASP A 668 -20.42 -55.54 11.51
C ASP A 668 -20.20 -57.07 11.43
N VAL A 669 -21.25 -57.88 11.60
CA VAL A 669 -21.19 -59.35 11.70
C VAL A 669 -20.46 -60.01 10.53
N GLU A 670 -20.70 -59.55 9.29
CA GLU A 670 -20.18 -60.20 8.09
C GLU A 670 -18.66 -60.02 7.95
N PHE A 671 -18.14 -58.80 8.15
CA PHE A 671 -16.71 -58.56 8.02
C PHE A 671 -15.90 -59.10 9.21
N VAL A 672 -16.41 -58.93 10.44
CA VAL A 672 -15.77 -59.45 11.67
C VAL A 672 -15.61 -60.97 11.59
N ARG A 673 -16.64 -61.67 11.10
CA ARG A 673 -16.57 -63.11 10.86
C ARG A 673 -15.53 -63.47 9.80
N SER A 674 -15.48 -62.73 8.68
CA SER A 674 -14.49 -63.01 7.61
C SER A 674 -13.04 -62.83 8.07
N TYR A 675 -12.78 -61.87 8.97
CA TYR A 675 -11.47 -61.61 9.57
C TYR A 675 -10.98 -62.79 10.41
N TYR A 676 -11.84 -63.35 11.27
CA TYR A 676 -11.49 -64.52 12.10
C TYR A 676 -11.67 -65.89 11.40
N GLU A 677 -12.23 -65.95 10.19
CA GLU A 677 -12.25 -67.19 9.39
C GLU A 677 -10.89 -67.51 8.74
N MET A 678 -9.98 -66.54 8.64
CA MET A 678 -8.57 -66.72 8.25
C MET A 678 -7.67 -65.76 9.06
N PRO A 679 -7.34 -66.07 10.33
CA PRO A 679 -6.50 -65.20 11.14
C PRO A 679 -5.03 -65.23 10.65
N ASP A 680 -4.45 -64.04 10.46
CA ASP A 680 -3.03 -63.88 10.13
C ASP A 680 -2.12 -63.98 11.37
N GLU A 681 -2.66 -63.87 12.59
CA GLU A 681 -1.94 -63.88 13.87
C GLU A 681 -2.64 -64.74 14.96
N ASP A 682 -1.85 -65.36 15.85
CA ASP A 682 -2.33 -66.17 16.99
C ASP A 682 -2.80 -65.27 18.17
N ILE A 683 -3.93 -64.59 18.01
CA ILE A 683 -4.47 -63.66 19.02
C ILE A 683 -5.23 -64.42 20.13
N ASP A 684 -4.77 -64.33 21.38
CA ASP A 684 -5.48 -64.82 22.57
C ASP A 684 -6.77 -63.99 22.82
N PRO A 685 -7.99 -64.56 22.72
CA PRO A 685 -9.22 -63.78 22.91
C PRO A 685 -9.42 -63.33 24.36
N ASP A 686 -8.81 -64.03 25.34
CA ASP A 686 -8.86 -63.68 26.76
C ASP A 686 -8.11 -62.37 27.11
N LYS A 687 -7.29 -61.83 26.19
CA LYS A 687 -6.58 -60.55 26.35
C LYS A 687 -7.34 -59.33 25.83
N ILE A 688 -8.43 -59.53 25.08
CA ILE A 688 -9.12 -58.46 24.36
C ILE A 688 -10.18 -57.82 25.25
N SER A 689 -10.18 -56.48 25.37
CA SER A 689 -11.19 -55.75 26.15
C SER A 689 -12.62 -55.96 25.60
N PRO A 690 -13.64 -56.11 26.48
CA PRO A 690 -15.05 -56.16 26.07
C PRO A 690 -15.59 -54.79 25.62
N TRP A 691 -14.84 -53.70 25.82
CA TRP A 691 -15.19 -52.38 25.31
C TRP A 691 -14.62 -52.15 23.91
N LEU A 692 -15.45 -51.61 23.02
CA LEU A 692 -15.17 -51.34 21.61
C LEU A 692 -15.31 -49.84 21.34
N LEU A 693 -14.29 -49.24 20.71
CA LEU A 693 -14.43 -47.98 19.98
C LEU A 693 -14.70 -48.30 18.50
N ARG A 694 -15.86 -47.88 17.99
CA ARG A 694 -16.27 -47.99 16.58
C ARG A 694 -16.23 -46.61 15.95
N ILE A 695 -15.54 -46.48 14.81
CA ILE A 695 -15.33 -45.22 14.10
C ILE A 695 -15.87 -45.38 12.68
N GLU A 696 -16.88 -44.60 12.32
CA GLU A 696 -17.42 -44.51 10.96
C GLU A 696 -16.67 -43.41 10.20
N LEU A 697 -16.10 -43.74 9.03
CA LEU A 697 -15.30 -42.82 8.22
C LEU A 697 -16.06 -42.34 6.98
N ASN A 698 -15.91 -41.06 6.64
CA ASN A 698 -16.59 -40.44 5.51
C ASN A 698 -15.86 -40.75 4.19
N ARG A 699 -16.49 -41.60 3.37
CA ARG A 699 -16.02 -42.01 2.03
C ARG A 699 -15.66 -40.83 1.11
N GLU A 700 -16.38 -39.72 1.16
CA GLU A 700 -16.07 -38.53 0.34
C GLU A 700 -14.71 -37.93 0.71
N MET A 701 -14.41 -37.84 2.01
CA MET A 701 -13.14 -37.29 2.51
C MET A 701 -11.97 -38.25 2.26
N MET A 702 -12.19 -39.57 2.44
CA MET A 702 -11.20 -40.61 2.13
C MET A 702 -10.75 -40.56 0.66
N VAL A 703 -11.72 -40.46 -0.26
CA VAL A 703 -11.45 -40.36 -1.71
C VAL A 703 -10.80 -39.03 -2.08
N ASP A 704 -11.23 -37.90 -1.50
CA ASP A 704 -10.62 -36.60 -1.82
C ASP A 704 -9.16 -36.52 -1.36
N LYS A 705 -8.86 -37.02 -0.15
CA LYS A 705 -7.53 -37.02 0.46
C LYS A 705 -6.63 -38.18 0.03
N LYS A 706 -7.16 -39.19 -0.66
CA LYS A 706 -6.45 -40.41 -1.09
C LYS A 706 -5.84 -41.18 0.09
N LEU A 707 -6.74 -41.70 0.93
CA LEU A 707 -6.44 -42.64 2.02
C LEU A 707 -7.28 -43.91 1.81
N SER A 708 -6.70 -45.08 2.07
CA SER A 708 -7.39 -46.36 2.22
C SER A 708 -7.64 -46.67 3.71
N MET A 709 -8.48 -47.66 4.00
CA MET A 709 -8.64 -48.17 5.37
C MET A 709 -7.34 -48.76 5.93
N ALA A 710 -6.50 -49.38 5.07
CA ALA A 710 -5.22 -49.96 5.47
C ALA A 710 -4.20 -48.89 5.91
N ASP A 711 -4.09 -47.76 5.19
CA ASP A 711 -3.19 -46.64 5.56
C ASP A 711 -3.51 -46.09 6.97
N ILE A 712 -4.77 -46.19 7.39
CA ILE A 712 -5.23 -45.73 8.71
C ILE A 712 -4.94 -46.77 9.79
N ALA A 713 -5.20 -48.06 9.53
CA ALA A 713 -4.93 -49.13 10.47
C ALA A 713 -3.42 -49.30 10.75
N GLU A 714 -2.58 -49.29 9.71
CA GLU A 714 -1.11 -49.36 9.86
C GLU A 714 -0.59 -48.20 10.75
N LYS A 715 -1.17 -47.01 10.61
CA LYS A 715 -0.81 -45.84 11.41
C LYS A 715 -1.30 -45.90 12.86
N ILE A 716 -2.44 -46.52 13.12
CA ILE A 716 -2.91 -46.75 14.50
C ILE A 716 -1.98 -47.73 15.21
N ASN A 717 -1.67 -48.85 14.57
CA ASN A 717 -0.76 -49.86 15.13
C ASN A 717 0.66 -49.29 15.32
N HIS A 718 1.13 -48.38 14.45
CA HIS A 718 2.42 -47.71 14.64
C HIS A 718 2.40 -46.62 15.74
N GLU A 719 1.26 -45.97 16.04
CA GLU A 719 1.18 -44.91 17.05
C GLU A 719 0.88 -45.44 18.46
N PHE A 720 0.35 -46.67 18.58
CA PHE A 720 -0.05 -47.29 19.84
C PHE A 720 0.56 -48.69 20.11
N ASP A 721 1.48 -49.17 19.26
CA ASP A 721 2.09 -50.52 19.34
C ASP A 721 1.01 -51.62 19.55
N ASP A 722 1.31 -52.68 20.30
CA ASP A 722 0.42 -53.83 20.53
C ASP A 722 -0.76 -53.53 21.50
N ASP A 723 -0.78 -52.35 22.16
CA ASP A 723 -1.79 -51.97 23.17
C ASP A 723 -3.22 -51.87 22.58
N LEU A 724 -3.36 -51.72 21.25
CA LEU A 724 -4.64 -51.58 20.55
C LEU A 724 -4.81 -52.59 19.41
N SER A 725 -5.79 -53.49 19.55
CA SER A 725 -6.26 -54.35 18.47
C SER A 725 -7.18 -53.57 17.53
N CYS A 726 -6.80 -53.47 16.24
CA CYS A 726 -7.48 -52.67 15.23
C CYS A 726 -7.96 -53.53 14.04
N ILE A 727 -9.28 -53.60 13.84
CA ILE A 727 -9.94 -54.33 12.75
C ILE A 727 -10.69 -53.33 11.85
N PHE A 728 -10.56 -53.46 10.54
CA PHE A 728 -11.24 -52.60 9.56
C PHE A 728 -12.00 -53.44 8.51
N ASN A 729 -12.91 -52.80 7.79
CA ASN A 729 -13.55 -53.39 6.60
C ASN A 729 -12.93 -52.84 5.29
N ASP A 730 -13.20 -53.53 4.18
CA ASP A 730 -12.64 -53.22 2.85
C ASP A 730 -13.19 -51.89 2.27
N ASP A 731 -12.37 -51.16 1.50
CA ASP A 731 -12.69 -49.89 0.83
C ASP A 731 -13.91 -49.99 -0.12
N ASN A 732 -14.27 -51.21 -0.52
CA ASN A 732 -15.46 -51.50 -1.33
C ASN A 732 -16.79 -51.39 -0.56
N ALA A 733 -16.78 -51.48 0.77
CA ALA A 733 -17.99 -51.47 1.60
C ALA A 733 -18.83 -50.17 1.48
N ASP A 734 -20.13 -50.26 1.79
CA ASP A 734 -21.04 -49.10 1.75
C ASP A 734 -20.75 -48.08 2.87
N LYS A 735 -20.38 -48.58 4.06
CA LYS A 735 -19.83 -47.80 5.17
C LYS A 735 -18.37 -48.20 5.40
N LEU A 736 -17.51 -47.23 5.63
CA LEU A 736 -16.13 -47.47 6.05
C LEU A 736 -16.08 -47.48 7.58
N ILE A 737 -15.78 -48.65 8.16
CA ILE A 737 -15.91 -48.93 9.60
C ILE A 737 -14.57 -49.44 10.14
N LEU A 738 -14.15 -48.82 11.23
CA LEU A 738 -12.94 -49.13 11.97
C LEU A 738 -13.30 -49.50 13.41
N ARG A 739 -12.85 -50.67 13.87
CA ARG A 739 -13.10 -51.23 15.20
C ARG A 739 -11.79 -51.30 15.97
N VAL A 740 -11.71 -50.57 17.08
CA VAL A 740 -10.54 -50.54 17.96
C VAL A 740 -10.92 -51.08 19.34
N ARG A 741 -10.14 -52.01 19.87
CA ARG A 741 -10.24 -52.56 21.23
C ARG A 741 -8.88 -52.45 21.92
N ILE A 742 -8.88 -52.38 23.26
CA ILE A 742 -7.64 -52.44 24.04
C ILE A 742 -7.18 -53.89 24.20
N THR A 743 -5.87 -54.12 24.06
CA THR A 743 -5.18 -55.37 24.39
C THR A 743 -4.65 -55.27 25.82
N ASN A 744 -5.04 -56.19 26.71
CA ASN A 744 -4.58 -56.23 28.09
C ASN A 744 -3.44 -57.26 28.25
N ASP A 745 -2.21 -56.77 28.43
CA ASP A 745 -1.09 -57.62 28.84
C ASP A 745 -1.21 -57.98 30.35
N GLU A 746 -0.59 -59.10 30.79
CA GLU A 746 -1.00 -59.82 32.02
C GLU A 746 -1.04 -59.00 33.33
N ALA A 747 -2.22 -58.48 33.68
CA ALA A 747 -2.50 -57.91 35.00
C ALA A 747 -2.50 -59.00 36.09
N PRO A 748 -1.83 -58.78 37.25
CA PRO A 748 -1.73 -59.78 38.31
C PRO A 748 -3.09 -60.00 39.00
N LYS A 749 -3.66 -61.19 38.80
CA LYS A 749 -5.00 -61.61 39.26
C LYS A 749 -5.26 -61.25 40.74
N GLY A 750 -5.98 -60.14 40.96
CA GLY A 750 -6.16 -59.53 42.29
C GLY A 750 -7.45 -58.74 42.48
N GLU A 751 -7.66 -57.64 41.75
CA GLU A 751 -8.64 -56.58 42.14
C GLU A 751 -9.74 -56.31 41.08
N ILE A 752 -10.21 -57.38 40.42
CA ILE A 752 -11.17 -57.37 39.30
C ILE A 752 -12.61 -56.99 39.73
N GLN A 753 -12.81 -55.75 40.21
CA GLN A 753 -14.17 -55.24 40.50
C GLN A 753 -14.37 -53.71 40.37
N ASP A 754 -13.31 -52.89 40.33
CA ASP A 754 -13.41 -51.45 40.01
C ASP A 754 -12.78 -51.06 38.65
N GLU A 755 -11.80 -51.84 38.15
CA GLU A 755 -11.03 -51.54 36.91
C GLU A 755 -11.91 -51.34 35.66
N SER A 756 -13.00 -52.11 35.52
CA SER A 756 -13.92 -52.04 34.36
C SER A 756 -14.67 -50.69 34.21
N ALA A 757 -14.60 -49.82 35.22
CA ALA A 757 -15.12 -48.45 35.18
C ALA A 757 -14.04 -47.41 34.85
N GLU A 758 -12.76 -47.80 34.79
CA GLU A 758 -11.66 -46.95 34.32
C GLU A 758 -11.46 -47.09 32.80
N ASP A 759 -11.64 -48.29 32.24
CA ASP A 759 -11.60 -48.59 30.79
C ASP A 759 -12.46 -47.63 29.96
N ASP A 760 -13.71 -47.41 30.38
CA ASP A 760 -14.70 -46.53 29.75
C ASP A 760 -14.23 -45.06 29.70
N VAL A 761 -13.46 -44.63 30.70
CA VAL A 761 -12.88 -43.29 30.80
C VAL A 761 -11.55 -43.23 30.03
N PHE A 762 -10.81 -44.33 29.95
CA PHE A 762 -9.57 -44.47 29.20
C PHE A 762 -9.83 -44.46 27.69
N LEU A 763 -10.80 -45.24 27.20
CA LEU A 763 -11.25 -45.20 25.81
C LEU A 763 -11.71 -43.82 25.35
N LYS A 764 -12.39 -43.03 26.20
CA LYS A 764 -12.77 -41.65 25.88
C LYS A 764 -11.58 -40.68 25.83
N LYS A 765 -10.49 -40.97 26.57
CA LYS A 765 -9.22 -40.23 26.44
C LYS A 765 -8.50 -40.62 25.14
N ILE A 766 -8.45 -41.91 24.81
CA ILE A 766 -7.87 -42.44 23.57
C ILE A 766 -8.64 -41.90 22.36
N GLU A 767 -9.97 -42.00 22.32
CA GLU A 767 -10.85 -41.39 21.32
C GLU A 767 -10.54 -39.88 21.17
N GLY A 768 -10.49 -39.16 22.28
CA GLY A 768 -10.12 -37.75 22.31
C GLY A 768 -8.78 -37.47 21.65
N ASN A 769 -7.77 -38.30 21.94
CA ASN A 769 -6.40 -38.15 21.47
C ASN A 769 -6.22 -38.55 19.99
N MET A 770 -6.72 -39.72 19.58
CA MET A 770 -6.72 -40.18 18.18
C MET A 770 -7.43 -39.19 17.26
N LEU A 771 -8.48 -38.51 17.75
CA LEU A 771 -9.17 -37.46 17.01
C LEU A 771 -8.45 -36.10 17.03
N THR A 772 -7.35 -35.87 17.75
CA THR A 772 -6.65 -34.57 17.76
C THR A 772 -5.17 -34.62 17.42
N GLU A 773 -4.44 -35.63 17.90
CA GLU A 773 -2.99 -35.70 17.77
C GLU A 773 -2.56 -36.63 16.62
N MET A 774 -3.23 -37.78 16.43
CA MET A 774 -2.87 -38.76 15.39
C MET A 774 -2.91 -38.16 13.98
N ALA A 775 -1.75 -38.15 13.32
CA ALA A 775 -1.53 -37.56 12.01
C ALA A 775 -1.57 -38.63 10.90
N LEU A 776 -2.70 -38.72 10.19
CA LEU A 776 -2.86 -39.64 9.06
C LEU A 776 -1.98 -39.24 7.87
N ARG A 777 -1.91 -37.94 7.54
CA ARG A 777 -1.06 -37.40 6.46
C ARG A 777 -0.80 -35.91 6.64
N GLY A 778 0.13 -35.37 5.86
CA GLY A 778 0.43 -33.94 5.82
C GLY A 778 1.53 -33.50 6.79
N ILE A 779 1.80 -32.21 6.77
CA ILE A 779 2.84 -31.56 7.57
C ILE A 779 2.17 -30.75 8.69
N PRO A 780 2.62 -30.86 9.96
CA PRO A 780 2.03 -30.09 11.05
C PRO A 780 2.13 -28.58 10.81
N ASP A 781 1.16 -27.83 11.34
CA ASP A 781 0.92 -26.41 11.10
C ASP A 781 0.52 -26.01 9.66
N ILE A 782 0.19 -26.96 8.77
CA ILE A 782 -0.37 -26.71 7.43
C ILE A 782 -1.81 -27.21 7.32
N ASN A 783 -2.78 -26.36 7.68
CA ASN A 783 -4.18 -26.73 7.84
C ASN A 783 -4.93 -27.00 6.52
N LYS A 784 -4.56 -26.32 5.43
CA LYS A 784 -5.15 -26.48 4.10
C LYS A 784 -4.14 -26.16 3.01
N VAL A 785 -4.32 -26.77 1.83
CA VAL A 785 -3.50 -26.47 0.66
C VAL A 785 -4.40 -26.20 -0.57
N PHE A 786 -4.19 -25.07 -1.24
CA PHE A 786 -4.98 -24.63 -2.40
C PHE A 786 -4.17 -24.78 -3.69
N ILE A 787 -4.70 -25.56 -4.66
CA ILE A 787 -4.12 -25.64 -6.01
C ILE A 787 -4.41 -24.36 -6.80
N LYS A 788 -3.37 -23.79 -7.42
CA LYS A 788 -3.43 -22.55 -8.21
C LYS A 788 -2.70 -22.72 -9.54
N TYR A 789 -3.28 -22.20 -10.61
CA TYR A 789 -2.67 -22.17 -11.95
C TYR A 789 -1.96 -20.83 -12.16
N GLY A 790 -0.63 -20.85 -12.14
CA GLY A 790 0.21 -19.66 -12.28
C GLY A 790 0.71 -19.45 -13.71
N LYS A 791 0.90 -18.19 -14.09
CA LYS A 791 1.72 -17.81 -15.25
C LYS A 791 3.08 -17.36 -14.74
N VAL A 792 4.14 -18.03 -15.17
CA VAL A 792 5.52 -17.75 -14.77
C VAL A 792 6.31 -17.46 -16.05
N ASN A 793 6.90 -16.27 -16.13
CA ASN A 793 7.79 -15.93 -17.23
C ASN A 793 9.12 -16.66 -17.02
N LYS A 794 9.60 -17.37 -18.04
CA LYS A 794 10.91 -18.03 -18.05
C LYS A 794 11.74 -17.44 -19.18
N PHE A 795 13.03 -17.24 -18.94
CA PHE A 795 13.96 -16.72 -19.93
C PHE A 795 14.53 -17.87 -20.78
N ASP A 796 14.41 -17.74 -22.09
CA ASP A 796 15.03 -18.59 -23.11
C ASP A 796 16.01 -17.73 -23.92
N GLU A 797 17.23 -18.20 -24.14
CA GLU A 797 18.23 -17.47 -24.91
C GLU A 797 17.75 -17.17 -26.35
N SER A 798 17.00 -18.09 -26.94
CA SER A 798 16.53 -18.04 -28.33
C SER A 798 15.25 -17.22 -28.49
N GLU A 799 14.21 -17.52 -27.70
CA GLU A 799 12.89 -16.86 -27.80
C GLU A 799 12.72 -15.63 -26.89
N GLY A 800 13.64 -15.41 -25.94
CA GLY A 800 13.51 -14.38 -24.90
C GLY A 800 12.58 -14.82 -23.77
N PHE A 801 11.86 -13.87 -23.16
CA PHE A 801 10.91 -14.20 -22.09
C PHE A 801 9.62 -14.83 -22.61
N LYS A 802 9.36 -16.07 -22.19
CA LYS A 802 8.18 -16.86 -22.56
C LYS A 802 7.27 -17.07 -21.34
N PRO A 803 5.95 -16.79 -21.44
CA PRO A 803 5.01 -17.11 -20.37
C PRO A 803 4.71 -18.61 -20.38
N ASP A 804 5.28 -19.33 -19.42
CA ASP A 804 4.92 -20.72 -19.12
C ASP A 804 3.74 -20.76 -18.15
N ASN A 805 2.95 -21.84 -18.17
CA ASN A 805 1.84 -22.03 -17.23
C ASN A 805 2.12 -23.26 -16.37
N GLU A 806 2.15 -23.08 -15.06
CA GLU A 806 2.46 -24.16 -14.11
C GLU A 806 1.53 -24.14 -12.90
N TRP A 807 1.23 -25.33 -12.39
CA TRP A 807 0.51 -25.54 -11.14
C TRP A 807 1.44 -25.27 -9.96
N MET A 808 0.99 -24.41 -9.06
CA MET A 808 1.63 -24.09 -7.78
C MET A 808 0.62 -24.32 -6.64
N LEU A 809 1.11 -24.39 -5.40
CA LEU A 809 0.27 -24.54 -4.21
C LEU A 809 0.39 -23.30 -3.31
N ASP A 810 -0.74 -22.78 -2.84
CA ASP A 810 -0.80 -21.75 -1.78
C ASP A 810 -1.29 -22.43 -0.49
N THR A 811 -0.63 -22.27 0.67
CA THR A 811 -1.05 -22.91 1.93
C THR A 811 -1.83 -21.99 2.87
N GLU A 812 -2.61 -22.57 3.79
CA GLU A 812 -3.07 -21.92 5.02
C GLU A 812 -2.31 -22.53 6.20
N GLY A 813 -1.48 -21.74 6.87
CA GLY A 813 -0.45 -22.25 7.78
C GLY A 813 0.95 -22.28 7.15
N VAL A 814 1.98 -22.45 7.98
CA VAL A 814 3.40 -22.36 7.60
C VAL A 814 4.24 -23.41 8.32
N ASN A 815 5.05 -24.14 7.54
CA ASN A 815 6.11 -25.03 8.01
C ASN A 815 7.13 -25.21 6.88
N LEU A 816 7.84 -24.13 6.57
CA LEU A 816 8.73 -23.99 5.41
C LEU A 816 9.82 -25.07 5.36
N LEU A 817 10.41 -25.43 6.51
CA LEU A 817 11.46 -26.44 6.60
C LEU A 817 10.97 -27.80 6.11
N ALA A 818 9.87 -28.30 6.66
CA ALA A 818 9.34 -29.61 6.27
C ALA A 818 8.84 -29.62 4.81
N VAL A 819 8.24 -28.52 4.34
CA VAL A 819 7.79 -28.38 2.95
C VAL A 819 8.96 -28.39 1.96
N MET A 820 10.07 -27.72 2.29
CA MET A 820 11.28 -27.72 1.45
C MET A 820 11.98 -29.09 1.39
N CYS A 821 11.72 -29.99 2.34
CA CYS A 821 12.22 -31.36 2.34
C CYS A 821 11.39 -32.34 1.48
N HIS A 822 10.20 -31.96 1.01
CA HIS A 822 9.33 -32.85 0.23
C HIS A 822 9.84 -33.04 -1.21
N GLU A 823 9.95 -34.29 -1.69
CA GLU A 823 10.64 -34.60 -2.95
C GLU A 823 10.06 -33.90 -4.19
N ASP A 824 8.74 -33.77 -4.33
CA ASP A 824 8.12 -33.09 -5.49
C ASP A 824 8.18 -31.55 -5.44
N VAL A 825 8.60 -30.97 -4.32
CA VAL A 825 8.61 -29.51 -4.10
C VAL A 825 9.89 -28.90 -4.68
N ASP A 826 9.75 -27.69 -5.22
CA ASP A 826 10.86 -26.84 -5.64
C ASP A 826 11.29 -25.96 -4.46
N SER A 827 12.27 -26.43 -3.71
CA SER A 827 12.87 -25.72 -2.58
C SER A 827 13.62 -24.45 -2.98
N THR A 828 13.96 -24.25 -4.26
CA THR A 828 14.68 -23.05 -4.72
C THR A 828 13.78 -21.84 -4.94
N ARG A 829 12.47 -22.07 -5.12
CA ARG A 829 11.47 -21.01 -5.41
C ARG A 829 10.35 -20.90 -4.37
N THR A 830 10.21 -21.87 -3.47
CA THR A 830 9.20 -21.86 -2.41
C THR A 830 9.46 -20.72 -1.42
N THR A 831 8.40 -19.99 -1.05
CA THR A 831 8.48 -18.75 -0.25
C THR A 831 7.46 -18.74 0.89
N SER A 832 7.78 -18.06 1.99
CA SER A 832 6.92 -17.87 3.16
C SER A 832 6.63 -16.39 3.41
N ASN A 833 5.41 -16.08 3.87
CA ASN A 833 5.07 -14.76 4.38
C ASN A 833 5.37 -14.57 5.89
N HIS A 834 5.98 -15.56 6.54
CA HIS A 834 6.32 -15.51 7.97
C HIS A 834 7.81 -15.23 8.19
N LEU A 835 8.17 -13.95 8.34
CA LEU A 835 9.56 -13.48 8.39
C LEU A 835 10.43 -14.11 9.51
N ILE A 836 9.82 -14.63 10.57
CA ILE A 836 10.53 -15.30 11.68
C ILE A 836 10.88 -16.75 11.34
N GLU A 837 10.03 -17.44 10.58
CA GLU A 837 10.38 -18.75 10.01
C GLU A 837 11.49 -18.59 8.96
N VAL A 838 11.43 -17.52 8.15
CA VAL A 838 12.48 -17.23 7.16
C VAL A 838 13.85 -16.97 7.83
N ILE A 839 13.93 -16.29 8.99
CA ILE A 839 15.22 -16.11 9.67
C ILE A 839 15.76 -17.42 10.27
N GLU A 840 14.88 -18.29 10.75
CA GLU A 840 15.23 -19.56 11.37
C GLU A 840 15.64 -20.64 10.34
N VAL A 841 15.06 -20.62 9.13
CA VAL A 841 15.32 -21.61 8.06
C VAL A 841 16.34 -21.13 7.01
N LEU A 842 16.28 -19.85 6.60
CA LEU A 842 17.06 -19.32 5.46
C LEU A 842 18.04 -18.19 5.83
N GLY A 843 17.99 -17.66 7.05
CA GLY A 843 18.91 -16.65 7.55
C GLY A 843 18.61 -15.21 7.10
N ILE A 844 19.44 -14.27 7.59
CA ILE A 844 19.11 -12.82 7.60
C ILE A 844 18.96 -12.18 6.21
N GLU A 845 19.73 -12.60 5.20
CA GLU A 845 19.61 -12.04 3.83
C GLU A 845 18.35 -12.52 3.09
N ALA A 846 17.89 -13.75 3.36
CA ALA A 846 16.60 -14.21 2.87
C ALA A 846 15.46 -13.38 3.48
N VAL A 847 15.56 -13.06 4.79
CA VAL A 847 14.61 -12.18 5.48
C VAL A 847 14.62 -10.77 4.90
N ARG A 848 15.81 -10.20 4.63
CA ARG A 848 15.98 -8.89 3.98
C ARG A 848 15.17 -8.84 2.67
N ARG A 849 15.29 -9.89 1.85
CA ARG A 849 14.57 -10.02 0.58
C ARG A 849 13.06 -10.22 0.77
N SER A 850 12.64 -11.16 1.61
CA SER A 850 11.22 -11.43 1.88
C SER A 850 10.50 -10.22 2.49
N LEU A 851 11.17 -9.47 3.37
CA LEU A 851 10.68 -8.22 3.95
C LEU A 851 10.44 -7.15 2.87
N LEU A 852 11.37 -7.01 1.92
CA LEU A 852 11.25 -6.07 0.81
C LEU A 852 10.08 -6.43 -0.12
N ASP A 853 9.93 -7.71 -0.48
CA ASP A 853 8.84 -8.17 -1.34
C ASP A 853 7.47 -8.07 -0.64
N GLU A 854 7.37 -8.43 0.65
CA GLU A 854 6.15 -8.23 1.45
C GLU A 854 5.75 -6.74 1.55
N LEU A 855 6.69 -5.85 1.88
CA LEU A 855 6.44 -4.40 1.90
C LEU A 855 6.01 -3.88 0.53
N ARG A 856 6.63 -4.37 -0.55
CA ARG A 856 6.28 -4.00 -1.92
C ARG A 856 4.90 -4.50 -2.33
N VAL A 857 4.51 -5.72 -1.94
CA VAL A 857 3.15 -6.26 -2.16
C VAL A 857 2.10 -5.43 -1.41
N VAL A 858 2.37 -5.09 -0.14
CA VAL A 858 1.45 -4.30 0.68
C VAL A 858 1.23 -2.90 0.08
N ILE A 859 2.30 -2.21 -0.32
CA ILE A 859 2.24 -0.84 -0.87
C ILE A 859 1.70 -0.80 -2.30
N SER A 860 2.04 -1.77 -3.17
CA SER A 860 1.58 -1.78 -4.56
C SER A 860 0.11 -2.22 -4.72
N PHE A 861 -0.49 -2.80 -3.69
CA PHE A 861 -1.89 -3.27 -3.69
C PHE A 861 -2.90 -2.18 -4.08
N ASP A 862 -2.71 -0.92 -3.67
CA ASP A 862 -3.62 0.17 -4.02
C ASP A 862 -3.21 0.97 -5.27
N GLY A 863 -2.19 0.49 -5.99
CA GLY A 863 -1.61 1.16 -7.16
C GLY A 863 -0.57 2.22 -6.82
N SER A 864 -0.22 2.41 -5.54
CA SER A 864 0.90 3.26 -5.14
C SER A 864 2.25 2.70 -5.59
N TYR A 865 3.20 3.61 -5.79
CA TYR A 865 4.60 3.30 -6.05
C TYR A 865 5.48 4.12 -5.12
N VAL A 866 6.40 3.43 -4.44
CA VAL A 866 7.47 4.00 -3.64
C VAL A 866 8.79 3.52 -4.24
N ASN A 867 9.77 4.41 -4.33
CA ASN A 867 11.07 4.09 -4.91
C ASN A 867 11.81 3.05 -4.04
N TYR A 868 12.49 2.10 -4.69
CA TYR A 868 13.23 0.98 -4.10
C TYR A 868 14.09 1.41 -2.90
N ARG A 869 14.82 2.52 -3.03
CA ARG A 869 15.75 3.06 -2.01
C ARG A 869 15.13 3.16 -0.61
N HIS A 870 13.89 3.63 -0.53
CA HIS A 870 13.20 3.85 0.74
C HIS A 870 12.84 2.52 1.41
N LEU A 871 12.38 1.56 0.60
CA LEU A 871 12.07 0.20 1.06
C LEU A 871 13.36 -0.54 1.47
N ALA A 872 14.43 -0.40 0.69
CA ALA A 872 15.74 -0.97 0.98
C ALA A 872 16.29 -0.46 2.32
N ILE A 873 16.35 0.86 2.54
CA ILE A 873 16.76 1.43 3.84
C ILE A 873 15.90 0.88 4.99
N LEU A 874 14.58 0.76 4.81
CA LEU A 874 13.72 0.19 5.85
C LEU A 874 14.04 -1.28 6.13
N CYS A 875 14.34 -2.08 5.10
CA CYS A 875 14.76 -3.47 5.27
C CYS A 875 16.11 -3.55 6.00
N ASP A 876 17.09 -2.75 5.55
CA ASP A 876 18.47 -2.78 6.04
C ASP A 876 18.54 -2.32 7.51
N THR A 877 17.77 -1.29 7.89
CA THR A 877 17.63 -0.88 9.30
C THR A 877 16.98 -1.95 10.18
N MET A 878 16.16 -2.82 9.60
CA MET A 878 15.58 -3.97 10.31
C MET A 878 16.51 -5.19 10.36
N THR A 879 17.60 -5.26 9.57
CA THR A 879 18.45 -6.46 9.47
C THR A 879 19.94 -6.27 9.80
N TYR A 880 20.51 -5.06 9.72
CA TYR A 880 21.97 -4.82 9.75
C TYR A 880 22.72 -5.38 10.97
N ARG A 881 22.05 -5.57 12.11
CA ARG A 881 22.63 -6.19 13.32
C ARG A 881 22.67 -7.73 13.33
N GLY A 882 22.28 -8.38 12.22
CA GLY A 882 22.23 -9.83 12.09
C GLY A 882 21.01 -10.49 12.74
N HIS A 883 20.09 -9.70 13.30
CA HIS A 883 18.82 -10.17 13.86
C HIS A 883 17.67 -9.22 13.47
N LEU A 884 16.46 -9.75 13.28
CA LEU A 884 15.32 -8.96 12.81
C LEU A 884 14.81 -7.97 13.86
N MET A 885 14.99 -6.67 13.62
CA MET A 885 14.62 -5.59 14.53
C MET A 885 13.21 -5.06 14.27
N ALA A 886 12.31 -5.24 15.24
CA ALA A 886 10.98 -4.62 15.22
C ALA A 886 11.07 -3.12 15.56
N ILE A 887 10.51 -2.24 14.72
CA ILE A 887 10.52 -0.77 14.91
C ILE A 887 9.41 -0.36 15.90
N THR A 888 9.44 -0.98 17.08
CA THR A 888 8.64 -0.72 18.27
C THR A 888 9.54 -0.10 19.34
N ARG A 889 8.98 0.47 20.41
CA ARG A 889 9.76 0.88 21.61
C ARG A 889 10.76 -0.18 22.07
N HIS A 890 10.35 -1.46 22.07
CA HIS A 890 11.18 -2.58 22.53
C HIS A 890 12.34 -2.96 21.58
N GLY A 891 12.31 -2.54 20.32
CA GLY A 891 13.44 -2.68 19.40
C GLY A 891 14.28 -1.41 19.31
N ILE A 892 13.66 -0.23 19.30
CA ILE A 892 14.34 1.06 19.29
C ILE A 892 15.18 1.25 20.57
N ASN A 893 14.63 0.93 21.74
CA ASN A 893 15.34 1.06 23.03
C ASN A 893 16.46 0.03 23.21
N ARG A 894 16.51 -1.02 22.35
CA ARG A 894 17.58 -2.03 22.28
C ARG A 894 18.74 -1.67 21.36
N ASN A 895 18.65 -0.55 20.61
CA ASN A 895 19.85 0.03 20.00
C ASN A 895 20.70 0.70 21.08
N ASP A 896 22.02 0.69 20.89
CA ASP A 896 22.99 1.38 21.76
C ASP A 896 23.05 2.90 21.45
N THR A 897 21.91 3.51 21.12
CA THR A 897 21.79 4.95 20.85
C THR A 897 21.77 5.76 22.14
N GLY A 898 22.16 7.05 22.04
CA GLY A 898 22.31 7.93 23.20
C GLY A 898 21.05 7.97 24.08
N PRO A 899 21.18 7.98 25.42
CA PRO A 899 20.03 8.01 26.31
C PRO A 899 19.08 9.19 26.06
N LEU A 900 19.58 10.34 25.56
CA LEU A 900 18.73 11.47 25.19
C LEU A 900 17.93 11.22 23.89
N MET A 901 18.52 10.50 22.92
CA MET A 901 17.78 10.02 21.74
C MET A 901 16.71 9.01 22.15
N ARG A 902 17.06 8.01 22.96
CA ARG A 902 16.12 6.96 23.42
C ARG A 902 14.99 7.56 24.27
N CYS A 903 15.28 8.44 25.23
CA CYS A 903 14.26 9.05 26.10
C CYS A 903 13.27 9.95 25.35
N SER A 904 13.55 10.34 24.10
CA SER A 904 12.61 11.09 23.24
C SER A 904 11.41 10.26 22.76
N PHE A 905 11.41 8.95 22.99
CA PHE A 905 10.42 8.02 22.47
C PHE A 905 9.78 7.14 23.57
N GLU A 906 8.51 7.42 23.85
CA GLU A 906 7.58 6.68 24.73
C GLU A 906 7.96 6.55 26.22
N GLU A 907 9.16 6.08 26.57
CA GLU A 907 9.52 5.62 27.93
C GLU A 907 10.56 6.55 28.60
N THR A 908 10.35 7.87 28.49
CA THR A 908 11.32 8.93 28.85
C THR A 908 11.91 8.81 30.26
N VAL A 909 11.09 8.54 31.28
CA VAL A 909 11.54 8.56 32.68
C VAL A 909 12.38 7.33 33.00
N ASP A 910 11.93 6.14 32.58
CA ASP A 910 12.59 4.87 32.90
C ASP A 910 13.97 4.80 32.23
N ILE A 911 14.06 5.24 30.96
CA ILE A 911 15.33 5.33 30.22
C ILE A 911 16.32 6.27 30.91
N LEU A 912 15.88 7.41 31.42
CA LEU A 912 16.77 8.36 32.13
C LEU A 912 17.17 7.85 33.52
N LEU A 913 16.33 7.06 34.18
CA LEU A 913 16.66 6.41 35.45
C LEU A 913 17.70 5.29 35.24
N ASP A 914 17.48 4.40 34.27
CA ASP A 914 18.44 3.34 33.94
C ASP A 914 19.78 3.94 33.48
N ALA A 915 19.77 4.93 32.59
CA ALA A 915 20.98 5.64 32.16
C ALA A 915 21.75 6.29 33.32
N ALA A 916 21.04 6.84 34.32
CA ALA A 916 21.66 7.39 35.53
C ALA A 916 22.19 6.32 36.49
N VAL A 917 21.56 5.14 36.56
CA VAL A 917 21.99 3.99 37.38
C VAL A 917 23.23 3.31 36.78
N TYR A 918 23.29 3.16 35.47
CA TYR A 918 24.43 2.55 34.76
C TYR A 918 25.51 3.57 34.32
N ALA A 919 25.30 4.86 34.62
CA ALA A 919 26.18 5.97 34.25
C ALA A 919 26.50 6.05 32.74
N GLU A 920 25.47 5.87 31.89
CA GLU A 920 25.60 5.97 30.44
C GLU A 920 26.05 7.38 30.00
N SER A 921 26.95 7.43 29.02
CA SER A 921 27.44 8.67 28.42
C SER A 921 26.81 8.92 27.04
N ASP A 922 26.13 10.06 26.87
CA ASP A 922 25.65 10.51 25.57
C ASP A 922 26.76 11.25 24.79
N TYR A 923 26.91 10.96 23.49
CA TYR A 923 27.95 11.52 22.63
C TYR A 923 27.48 12.70 21.76
N LEU A 924 26.20 13.08 21.82
CA LEU A 924 25.63 14.22 21.11
C LEU A 924 25.87 14.18 19.58
N ARG A 925 25.80 12.99 18.99
CA ARG A 925 25.94 12.76 17.53
C ARG A 925 24.59 12.63 16.82
N GLY A 926 23.55 12.25 17.55
CA GLY A 926 22.18 12.12 17.07
C GLY A 926 21.50 13.46 16.83
N VAL A 927 20.48 13.45 15.98
CA VAL A 927 19.76 14.65 15.56
C VAL A 927 18.93 15.22 16.72
N THR A 928 18.20 14.34 17.43
CA THR A 928 17.36 14.74 18.57
C THR A 928 18.16 15.25 19.76
N GLU A 929 19.33 14.68 20.04
CA GLU A 929 20.24 15.08 21.12
C GLU A 929 20.66 16.55 20.97
N ASN A 930 21.08 16.92 19.76
CA ASN A 930 21.46 18.30 19.42
C ASN A 930 20.26 19.27 19.45
N ILE A 931 19.09 18.84 18.98
CA ILE A 931 17.85 19.64 19.04
C ILE A 931 17.45 19.92 20.49
N MET A 932 17.53 18.94 21.39
CA MET A 932 17.23 19.12 22.83
C MET A 932 18.15 20.14 23.50
N LEU A 933 19.42 20.20 23.09
CA LEU A 933 20.41 21.13 23.63
C LEU A 933 20.47 22.49 22.89
N GLY A 934 19.65 22.69 21.85
CA GLY A 934 19.68 23.91 21.04
C GLY A 934 20.96 24.09 20.21
N GLN A 935 21.66 22.99 19.91
CA GLN A 935 22.90 22.99 19.13
C GLN A 935 22.62 22.77 17.64
N LEU A 936 23.59 23.14 16.78
CA LEU A 936 23.51 22.86 15.34
C LEU A 936 23.69 21.35 15.12
N ALA A 937 22.59 20.64 14.87
CA ALA A 937 22.65 19.22 14.57
C ALA A 937 23.51 18.94 13.31
N PRO A 938 24.30 17.84 13.28
CA PRO A 938 25.28 17.55 12.23
C PRO A 938 24.64 17.01 10.93
N ILE A 939 23.54 17.61 10.48
CA ILE A 939 22.69 17.16 9.37
C ILE A 939 22.78 18.13 8.18
N GLY A 940 22.81 17.62 6.94
CA GLY A 940 22.82 18.45 5.73
C GLY A 940 23.84 19.59 5.78
N THR A 941 23.37 20.84 5.80
CA THR A 941 24.20 22.05 5.90
C THR A 941 24.99 22.18 7.21
N GLY A 942 24.63 21.45 8.27
CA GLY A 942 25.40 21.33 9.51
C GLY A 942 26.41 20.17 9.51
N GLY A 943 26.46 19.36 8.44
CA GLY A 943 27.38 18.23 8.31
C GLY A 943 28.84 18.61 8.00
N CYS A 944 29.13 19.90 7.78
CA CYS A 944 30.47 20.41 7.52
C CYS A 944 30.78 21.71 8.28
N GLY A 945 32.05 21.91 8.62
CA GLY A 945 32.55 23.17 9.20
C GLY A 945 33.05 24.11 8.11
N LEU A 946 32.62 25.38 8.15
CA LEU A 946 33.10 26.43 7.26
C LEU A 946 34.32 27.14 7.88
N TYR A 947 35.39 27.25 7.10
CA TYR A 947 36.61 27.97 7.45
C TYR A 947 36.90 29.05 6.41
N LEU A 948 37.39 30.22 6.85
CA LEU A 948 37.78 31.30 5.96
C LEU A 948 39.10 30.95 5.25
N ASN A 949 39.17 31.15 3.94
CA ASN A 949 40.41 30.98 3.18
C ASN A 949 41.16 32.32 3.08
N ASP A 950 42.02 32.58 4.07
CA ASP A 950 42.82 33.80 4.16
C ASP A 950 43.71 34.05 2.92
N GLN A 951 44.14 33.00 2.22
CA GLN A 951 44.96 33.13 1.00
C GLN A 951 44.15 33.68 -0.17
N MET A 952 42.89 33.27 -0.31
CA MET A 952 41.97 33.85 -1.28
C MET A 952 41.55 35.27 -0.88
N LEU A 953 41.41 35.55 0.42
CA LEU A 953 41.09 36.89 0.91
C LEU A 953 42.19 37.92 0.59
N GLN A 954 43.47 37.52 0.64
CA GLN A 954 44.60 38.36 0.21
C GLN A 954 44.58 38.70 -1.29
N GLN A 955 43.83 37.94 -2.10
CA GLN A 955 43.64 38.15 -3.54
C GLN A 955 42.27 38.80 -3.85
N ALA A 956 41.41 38.98 -2.85
CA ALA A 956 40.07 39.53 -3.02
C ALA A 956 40.15 41.06 -3.23
N ILE A 957 39.80 41.51 -4.43
CA ILE A 957 39.60 42.93 -4.73
C ILE A 957 38.20 43.33 -4.25
N GLU A 958 38.11 44.42 -3.49
CA GLU A 958 36.82 44.97 -3.05
C GLU A 958 36.04 45.51 -4.27
N LEU A 959 35.10 44.71 -4.76
CA LEU A 959 34.12 45.15 -5.75
C LEU A 959 33.16 46.14 -5.09
N GLN A 960 33.32 47.42 -5.40
CA GLN A 960 32.29 48.44 -5.13
C GLN A 960 31.02 48.08 -5.90
N LEU A 961 30.10 47.39 -5.22
CA LEU A 961 28.74 47.15 -5.70
C LEU A 961 28.08 48.50 -5.98
N PRO A 962 27.40 48.69 -7.14
CA PRO A 962 26.66 49.91 -7.41
C PRO A 962 25.65 50.20 -6.30
N SER A 963 25.81 51.35 -5.63
CA SER A 963 24.95 51.75 -4.52
C SER A 963 23.53 52.00 -5.02
N TYR A 964 22.63 51.04 -4.78
CA TYR A 964 21.27 51.05 -5.32
C TYR A 964 20.33 51.96 -4.51
N VAL A 965 20.62 53.26 -4.53
CA VAL A 965 19.85 54.33 -3.90
C VAL A 965 19.76 55.50 -4.89
N GLU A 966 18.59 56.15 -4.96
CA GLU A 966 18.18 57.12 -5.99
C GLU A 966 18.05 56.51 -7.42
N GLY A 967 16.89 56.51 -8.09
CA GLY A 967 15.56 57.00 -7.70
C GLY A 967 15.10 58.20 -8.52
N LEU A 968 14.50 57.92 -9.68
CA LEU A 968 13.55 58.77 -10.43
C LEU A 968 13.78 60.30 -10.40
N ASP A 969 14.42 60.83 -11.44
CA ASP A 969 14.08 62.17 -11.95
C ASP A 969 13.98 62.18 -13.49
N TYR A 970 13.13 63.06 -14.01
CA TYR A 970 12.54 62.95 -15.35
C TYR A 970 13.02 64.04 -16.30
N GLY A 971 14.31 63.99 -16.64
CA GLY A 971 14.88 64.52 -17.88
C GLY A 971 14.92 66.05 -18.06
N MET A 972 16.11 66.64 -17.83
CA MET A 972 16.55 67.84 -18.55
C MET A 972 18.06 67.85 -18.81
N THR A 973 18.45 68.54 -19.89
CA THR A 973 19.84 68.77 -20.32
C THR A 973 20.03 70.27 -20.63
N PRO A 974 21.25 70.78 -20.85
CA PRO A 974 22.53 70.45 -20.20
C PRO A 974 23.32 71.72 -19.77
N ALA A 975 24.20 71.64 -18.76
CA ALA A 975 25.22 72.69 -18.54
C ALA A 975 26.49 72.24 -17.76
N ARG A 976 27.64 72.53 -18.38
CA ARG A 976 28.95 72.95 -17.81
C ARG A 976 29.47 72.41 -16.45
N SER A 977 30.67 71.82 -16.54
CA SER A 977 31.74 71.80 -15.52
C SER A 977 32.47 73.18 -15.42
N PRO A 978 33.60 73.39 -14.69
CA PRO A 978 34.42 72.48 -13.84
C PRO A 978 34.98 73.10 -12.51
N MET A 979 35.92 72.38 -11.85
CA MET A 979 37.15 72.87 -11.13
C MET A 979 37.29 72.76 -9.60
N SER A 980 38.57 72.64 -9.18
CA SER A 980 39.19 72.84 -7.85
C SER A 980 38.89 71.79 -6.76
N ALA A 981 39.76 70.83 -6.38
CA ALA A 981 41.18 70.81 -5.99
C ALA A 981 41.44 71.04 -4.47
N THR A 982 41.86 69.94 -3.80
CA THR A 982 43.06 69.67 -2.93
C THR A 982 43.83 70.85 -2.25
N PRO A 983 44.78 70.65 -1.28
CA PRO A 983 45.47 69.41 -0.82
C PRO A 983 45.79 69.26 0.71
N TYR A 984 46.52 68.19 1.07
CA TYR A 984 47.40 68.01 2.27
C TYR A 984 46.74 67.75 3.66
N ARG A 985 47.40 67.07 4.64
CA ARG A 985 48.79 66.54 4.72
C ARG A 985 48.98 65.33 5.68
N ASP A 986 49.90 64.43 5.28
CA ASP A 986 50.91 63.67 6.06
C ASP A 986 50.60 62.70 7.23
N GLY A 987 51.48 61.68 7.31
CA GLY A 987 52.03 61.15 8.58
C GLY A 987 51.24 60.07 9.34
N GLY A 988 51.72 58.82 9.30
CA GLY A 988 51.26 57.75 10.21
C GLY A 988 52.42 56.95 10.79
N MET A 989 52.19 56.15 11.84
CA MET A 989 53.02 54.99 12.22
C MET A 989 52.38 54.07 13.28
N MET A 990 52.40 52.77 12.98
CA MET A 990 52.56 51.58 13.85
C MET A 990 51.67 51.31 15.10
N SER A 991 51.34 50.01 15.26
CA SER A 991 50.57 49.37 16.33
C SER A 991 51.36 49.17 17.65
N PRO A 992 50.72 48.69 18.74
CA PRO A 992 50.89 47.25 19.08
C PRO A 992 49.71 46.51 19.78
N MET A 993 49.41 45.32 19.27
CA MET A 993 49.29 44.01 19.97
C MET A 993 48.84 43.92 21.45
N LEU A 994 47.74 43.19 21.73
CA LEU A 994 47.66 42.01 22.66
C LEU A 994 46.21 41.45 22.82
N SER A 995 46.09 40.17 23.16
CA SER A 995 44.84 39.39 23.37
C SER A 995 44.79 38.82 24.81
N PRO A 996 43.83 37.96 25.27
CA PRO A 996 42.53 37.51 24.72
C PRO A 996 41.36 37.54 25.75
N ASN A 997 40.25 36.83 25.45
CA ASN A 997 39.19 36.34 26.37
C ASN A 997 38.34 37.34 27.18
N PHE A 998 37.06 37.49 26.78
CA PHE A 998 35.93 37.55 27.74
C PHE A 998 34.65 36.99 27.09
N ARG A 999 33.83 36.26 27.86
CA ARG A 999 32.49 35.79 27.43
C ARG A 999 31.40 36.74 27.93
N ALA A 1000 30.48 37.13 27.05
CA ALA A 1000 29.18 37.70 27.42
C ALA A 1000 28.15 37.37 26.33
N SER A 1001 26.96 36.91 26.72
CA SER A 1001 25.89 36.52 25.79
C SER A 1001 24.95 37.71 25.49
N PRO A 1002 24.50 37.90 24.24
CA PRO A 1002 23.32 38.70 23.95
C PRO A 1002 22.04 37.93 24.33
N ILE A 1003 21.09 38.63 24.93
CA ILE A 1003 19.71 38.19 25.15
C ILE A 1003 18.80 39.10 24.29
N THR A 1004 17.54 38.71 24.10
CA THR A 1004 16.40 39.43 23.50
C THR A 1004 16.09 39.21 22.02
N ASP A 1005 14.79 39.15 21.81
CA ASP A 1005 13.99 38.81 20.64
C ASP A 1005 14.34 39.51 19.32
N ALA A 1006 14.14 38.77 18.24
CA ALA A 1006 13.95 39.30 16.89
C ALA A 1006 12.66 38.71 16.28
N GLN A 1007 11.50 39.25 16.67
CA GLN A 1007 10.27 39.06 15.91
C GLN A 1007 10.37 39.83 14.59
N PHE A 1008 10.07 39.21 13.46
CA PHE A 1008 9.92 39.94 12.19
C PHE A 1008 8.81 39.36 11.31
N SER A 1009 7.67 40.04 11.32
CA SER A 1009 6.78 40.15 10.17
C SER A 1009 6.85 41.60 9.66
N PRO A 1010 7.01 41.85 8.35
CA PRO A 1010 7.07 43.21 7.85
C PRO A 1010 5.67 43.73 7.53
N TYR A 1011 5.30 44.88 8.10
CA TYR A 1011 4.36 45.79 7.45
C TYR A 1011 4.82 47.24 7.59
N VAL A 1012 4.47 48.04 6.58
CA VAL A 1012 5.05 49.36 6.29
C VAL A 1012 4.71 50.39 7.37
N GLY A 1013 5.71 51.15 7.83
CA GLY A 1013 5.53 52.29 8.75
C GLY A 1013 5.08 53.58 8.06
N GLY A 1014 4.68 54.59 8.83
CA GLY A 1014 4.18 55.87 8.29
C GLY A 1014 4.53 57.11 9.13
N MET A 1015 4.71 58.23 8.43
CA MET A 1015 4.89 59.63 8.90
C MET A 1015 4.61 60.56 7.69
N ALA A 1016 4.15 61.82 7.78
CA ALA A 1016 3.76 62.64 8.93
C ALA A 1016 2.78 63.79 8.54
N PHE A 1017 1.99 64.26 9.53
CA PHE A 1017 1.45 65.61 9.82
C PHE A 1017 1.18 66.69 8.72
N SER A 1018 -0.12 67.00 8.51
CA SER A 1018 -0.79 68.34 8.66
C SER A 1018 -0.39 69.53 7.71
N PRO A 1019 -1.00 70.77 7.74
CA PRO A 1019 -2.17 71.32 8.48
C PRO A 1019 -3.19 72.28 7.72
N VAL A 1020 -4.53 72.13 7.92
CA VAL A 1020 -5.68 73.13 7.78
C VAL A 1020 -5.83 74.04 6.51
N PRO A 1021 -6.92 74.87 6.32
CA PRO A 1021 -8.29 74.99 6.91
C PRO A 1021 -9.42 74.70 5.84
N SER A 1022 -10.74 75.00 5.93
CA SER A 1022 -11.55 76.00 6.69
C SER A 1022 -13.06 75.64 6.85
N ASN A 1023 -13.78 76.40 7.69
CA ASN A 1023 -15.18 76.21 8.14
C ASN A 1023 -16.27 76.85 7.26
N TYR A 1024 -17.50 76.31 7.33
CA TYR A 1024 -18.80 76.97 7.64
C TYR A 1024 -19.87 75.84 7.75
N SER A 1025 -20.94 75.84 8.57
CA SER A 1025 -21.56 76.81 9.51
C SER A 1025 -22.27 76.03 10.69
N PRO A 1026 -23.09 76.58 11.62
CA PRO A 1026 -22.78 76.42 13.06
C PRO A 1026 -23.87 75.92 14.05
N SER A 1027 -23.41 75.51 15.26
CA SER A 1027 -24.13 75.44 16.56
C SER A 1027 -25.26 74.38 16.71
N TYR A 1028 -25.31 73.54 17.75
CA TYR A 1028 -25.22 73.86 19.19
C TYR A 1028 -24.58 72.74 20.06
N SER A 1029 -24.26 73.08 21.31
CA SER A 1029 -23.62 72.25 22.38
C SER A 1029 -24.63 71.99 23.55
N PRO A 1030 -24.32 71.37 24.74
CA PRO A 1030 -22.99 71.17 25.39
C PRO A 1030 -22.76 69.92 26.31
N THR A 1031 -21.54 69.90 26.91
CA THR A 1031 -21.12 69.32 28.22
C THR A 1031 -20.72 67.83 28.40
N SER A 1032 -19.84 67.63 29.41
CA SER A 1032 -19.00 66.45 29.77
C SER A 1032 -19.35 65.95 31.20
N PRO A 1033 -18.55 65.12 31.95
CA PRO A 1033 -17.44 64.18 31.63
C PRO A 1033 -17.49 62.79 32.38
N SER A 1034 -16.55 61.89 32.04
CA SER A 1034 -15.77 60.88 32.83
C SER A 1034 -16.29 60.05 34.05
N TYR A 1035 -15.61 58.89 34.25
CA TYR A 1035 -15.26 58.14 35.50
C TYR A 1035 -16.06 56.91 36.02
N SER A 1036 -15.31 55.83 36.37
CA SER A 1036 -15.54 54.81 37.44
C SER A 1036 -16.67 53.75 37.28
N PRO A 1037 -16.84 52.77 38.21
CA PRO A 1037 -15.88 51.70 38.59
C PRO A 1037 -16.53 50.27 38.63
N THR A 1038 -16.10 49.38 39.56
CA THR A 1038 -16.27 47.91 39.54
C THR A 1038 -17.36 47.30 40.45
N SER A 1039 -17.89 46.14 40.03
CA SER A 1039 -18.35 44.98 40.86
C SER A 1039 -19.66 45.11 41.69
N PRO A 1040 -20.26 44.01 42.23
CA PRO A 1040 -20.27 42.58 41.81
C PRO A 1040 -21.68 41.90 41.83
N SER A 1041 -21.74 40.60 41.46
CA SER A 1041 -22.51 39.50 42.11
C SER A 1041 -23.53 38.69 41.28
N TYR A 1042 -23.32 37.36 41.29
CA TYR A 1042 -24.27 36.21 41.25
C TYR A 1042 -25.44 36.09 40.24
N SER A 1043 -25.57 34.88 39.70
CA SER A 1043 -26.72 34.32 38.96
C SER A 1043 -27.71 33.61 39.92
N PRO A 1044 -28.98 33.32 39.51
CA PRO A 1044 -29.26 32.02 38.85
C PRO A 1044 -30.45 31.95 37.84
N THR A 1045 -30.33 31.02 36.88
CA THR A 1045 -31.38 30.18 36.19
C THR A 1045 -32.82 30.69 35.90
N SER A 1046 -33.13 30.85 34.59
CA SER A 1046 -34.30 30.28 33.83
C SER A 1046 -35.77 30.68 34.21
N PRO A 1047 -36.84 30.39 33.40
CA PRO A 1047 -36.94 29.77 32.05
C PRO A 1047 -37.92 30.42 31.00
N SER A 1048 -37.86 29.91 29.74
CA SER A 1048 -38.99 29.59 28.80
C SER A 1048 -39.87 30.62 28.00
N TYR A 1049 -39.99 30.31 26.69
CA TYR A 1049 -41.13 30.44 25.73
C TYR A 1049 -41.53 31.77 25.02
N SER A 1050 -42.25 31.62 23.89
CA SER A 1050 -42.54 32.58 22.79
C SER A 1050 -44.05 32.83 22.54
N PRO A 1051 -44.46 33.83 21.72
CA PRO A 1051 -45.06 33.54 20.39
C PRO A 1051 -44.83 34.62 19.27
N THR A 1052 -45.83 34.91 18.39
CA THR A 1052 -45.67 35.27 16.95
C THR A 1052 -46.48 36.49 16.42
N SER A 1053 -46.18 36.95 15.19
CA SER A 1053 -47.04 37.73 14.24
C SER A 1053 -47.14 39.27 14.47
N PRO A 1054 -47.57 40.14 13.50
CA PRO A 1054 -48.41 39.92 12.30
C PRO A 1054 -47.85 40.34 10.89
N SER A 1055 -48.55 41.16 10.09
CA SER A 1055 -48.76 40.92 8.63
C SER A 1055 -49.30 42.12 7.78
N TYR A 1056 -49.79 41.84 6.56
CA TYR A 1056 -50.60 42.64 5.57
C TYR A 1056 -49.92 43.34 4.35
N SER A 1057 -50.75 43.68 3.34
CA SER A 1057 -50.48 44.20 1.96
C SER A 1057 -51.72 44.99 1.44
N PRO A 1058 -51.98 45.34 0.13
CA PRO A 1058 -51.18 45.43 -1.13
C PRO A 1058 -51.44 46.73 -1.98
N THR A 1059 -50.82 46.89 -3.18
CA THR A 1059 -51.37 47.63 -4.37
C THR A 1059 -50.64 47.30 -5.70
N SER A 1060 -51.28 47.57 -6.86
CA SER A 1060 -50.86 47.26 -8.27
C SER A 1060 -51.10 48.51 -9.17
N PRO A 1061 -51.08 48.52 -10.55
CA PRO A 1061 -50.77 47.50 -11.58
C PRO A 1061 -49.94 47.99 -12.82
N SER A 1062 -49.71 47.14 -13.85
CA SER A 1062 -49.99 47.44 -15.30
C SER A 1062 -49.57 46.37 -16.34
N TYR A 1063 -50.57 45.75 -16.99
CA TYR A 1063 -50.61 45.20 -18.38
C TYR A 1063 -49.63 44.10 -18.89
N SER A 1064 -49.93 43.59 -20.11
CA SER A 1064 -49.81 42.17 -20.49
C SER A 1064 -49.39 41.89 -21.96
N PRO A 1065 -48.81 40.71 -22.26
CA PRO A 1065 -48.64 40.21 -23.64
C PRO A 1065 -49.94 39.59 -24.21
N THR A 1066 -49.97 39.35 -25.52
CA THR A 1066 -51.13 38.79 -26.25
C THR A 1066 -50.86 37.39 -26.83
N SER A 1067 -51.88 36.52 -26.82
CA SER A 1067 -51.94 35.25 -27.56
C SER A 1067 -53.39 34.72 -27.62
N PRO A 1068 -53.90 34.30 -28.79
CA PRO A 1068 -55.09 33.46 -28.91
C PRO A 1068 -54.68 31.96 -28.99
N SER A 1069 -55.08 31.01 -28.13
CA SER A 1069 -56.37 30.62 -27.54
C SER A 1069 -57.17 29.61 -28.37
N TYR A 1070 -57.39 28.38 -27.85
CA TYR A 1070 -58.71 27.72 -27.77
C TYR A 1070 -58.66 26.41 -26.94
N SER A 1071 -59.81 26.01 -26.37
CA SER A 1071 -60.07 24.76 -25.61
C SER A 1071 -61.53 24.31 -25.82
N PRO A 1072 -61.93 23.05 -25.52
CA PRO A 1072 -62.32 22.61 -24.17
C PRO A 1072 -61.68 21.21 -23.84
N THR A 1073 -62.16 20.26 -23.00
CA THR A 1073 -63.42 19.99 -22.25
C THR A 1073 -63.15 19.04 -21.06
N SER A 1074 -64.12 18.86 -20.15
CA SER A 1074 -64.12 17.85 -19.05
C SER A 1074 -65.26 16.81 -19.23
N PRO A 1075 -65.35 15.73 -18.43
CA PRO A 1075 -66.06 15.80 -17.14
C PRO A 1075 -65.46 14.97 -15.97
N SER A 1076 -66.08 15.09 -14.78
CA SER A 1076 -65.60 14.60 -13.47
C SER A 1076 -66.40 13.39 -12.93
N TYR A 1077 -65.94 12.73 -11.85
CA TYR A 1077 -66.79 12.27 -10.72
C TYR A 1077 -65.98 11.87 -9.45
N SER A 1078 -66.63 11.81 -8.28
CA SER A 1078 -66.11 11.41 -6.94
C SER A 1078 -67.29 10.80 -6.11
N PRO A 1079 -67.35 10.60 -4.76
CA PRO A 1079 -66.52 11.07 -3.60
C PRO A 1079 -65.59 9.92 -3.08
N THR A 1080 -65.20 9.64 -1.81
CA THR A 1080 -65.64 9.98 -0.42
C THR A 1080 -64.47 10.03 0.60
N SER A 1081 -64.79 10.20 1.89
CA SER A 1081 -63.89 10.08 3.05
C SER A 1081 -64.62 9.32 4.18
N PRO A 1082 -63.94 8.95 5.29
CA PRO A 1082 -64.06 9.81 6.47
C PRO A 1082 -62.75 10.01 7.28
N VAL A 1083 -62.81 10.90 8.27
CA VAL A 1083 -61.69 11.38 9.10
C VAL A 1083 -61.65 10.67 10.46
N TYR A 1084 -60.46 10.45 11.02
CA TYR A 1084 -60.24 10.43 12.48
C TYR A 1084 -58.80 10.85 12.84
N SER A 1085 -58.64 11.48 14.01
CA SER A 1085 -57.37 11.76 14.70
C SER A 1085 -57.53 11.43 16.19
N PRO A 1086 -56.44 11.18 16.96
CA PRO A 1086 -55.81 12.32 17.67
C PRO A 1086 -54.31 12.18 18.04
N THR A 1087 -53.75 13.28 18.56
CA THR A 1087 -52.63 13.39 19.54
C THR A 1087 -51.27 12.72 19.27
N SER A 1088 -50.25 13.58 19.11
CA SER A 1088 -48.85 13.31 19.48
C SER A 1088 -48.68 13.29 21.03
N PRO A 1089 -47.47 12.97 21.53
CA PRO A 1089 -46.55 14.06 21.88
C PRO A 1089 -45.18 13.96 21.18
N ALA A 1090 -44.50 15.10 21.03
CA ALA A 1090 -43.19 15.21 20.39
C ALA A 1090 -42.09 15.53 21.42
N TYR A 1091 -40.84 15.23 21.09
CA TYR A 1091 -39.66 15.82 21.74
C TYR A 1091 -38.50 16.01 20.76
N SER A 1092 -37.87 17.18 20.87
CA SER A 1092 -36.62 17.63 20.24
C SER A 1092 -36.17 18.89 21.04
N PRO A 1093 -35.03 19.57 20.78
CA PRO A 1093 -34.03 19.38 19.72
C PRO A 1093 -32.57 19.50 20.25
N THR A 1094 -31.66 19.98 19.38
CA THR A 1094 -30.32 20.59 19.63
C THR A 1094 -29.07 19.71 19.73
N SER A 1095 -28.16 19.95 18.77
CA SER A 1095 -26.70 19.85 18.91
C SER A 1095 -26.13 21.19 19.42
N PRO A 1096 -24.89 21.26 19.92
CA PRO A 1096 -23.88 22.06 19.17
C PRO A 1096 -22.39 21.63 19.28
N ALA A 1097 -21.64 22.00 18.24
CA ALA A 1097 -20.25 22.51 18.17
C ALA A 1097 -19.06 21.97 19.01
N TYR A 1098 -17.93 21.80 18.30
CA TYR A 1098 -16.51 21.87 18.75
C TYR A 1098 -16.12 23.34 19.09
N SER A 1099 -15.00 23.74 19.75
CA SER A 1099 -13.72 23.12 20.17
C SER A 1099 -13.12 23.85 21.43
N PRO A 1100 -11.78 24.05 21.65
CA PRO A 1100 -10.93 23.20 22.51
C PRO A 1100 -10.20 23.93 23.69
N THR A 1101 -9.66 23.19 24.68
CA THR A 1101 -8.40 23.46 25.45
C THR A 1101 -8.15 22.39 26.56
N SER A 1102 -6.99 22.44 27.25
CA SER A 1102 -6.50 21.52 28.31
C SER A 1102 -5.89 22.32 29.49
N PRO A 1103 -5.41 21.78 30.64
CA PRO A 1103 -5.23 20.36 31.04
C PRO A 1103 -5.56 19.99 32.54
N SER A 1104 -5.22 18.74 32.92
CA SER A 1104 -4.83 18.21 34.27
C SER A 1104 -5.80 18.15 35.47
N TYR A 1105 -6.18 16.94 35.92
CA TYR A 1105 -5.56 16.22 37.07
C TYR A 1105 -6.08 14.76 37.21
N SER A 1106 -5.43 13.92 38.04
CA SER A 1106 -5.76 12.50 38.33
C SER A 1106 -6.44 12.29 39.70
N PRO A 1107 -7.06 11.10 39.95
CA PRO A 1107 -6.41 10.13 40.86
C PRO A 1107 -6.62 8.63 40.55
N THR A 1108 -5.91 7.80 41.33
CA THR A 1108 -5.66 6.35 41.30
C THR A 1108 -6.84 5.37 41.44
N SER A 1109 -6.82 4.29 40.62
CA SER A 1109 -6.77 2.82 40.93
C SER A 1109 -7.36 2.22 42.23
N PRO A 1110 -7.61 0.88 42.32
CA PRO A 1110 -8.14 -0.08 41.31
C PRO A 1110 -9.14 -1.14 41.88
N SER A 1111 -9.90 -1.83 41.02
CA SER A 1111 -10.61 -3.10 41.36
C SER A 1111 -11.03 -3.86 40.08
N TYR A 1112 -10.43 -5.00 39.73
CA TYR A 1112 -10.67 -6.39 40.20
C TYR A 1112 -11.72 -7.16 39.38
N SER A 1113 -11.33 -8.34 38.90
CA SER A 1113 -12.16 -9.30 38.15
C SER A 1113 -12.68 -10.43 39.07
N PRO A 1114 -13.88 -10.98 38.79
CA PRO A 1114 -14.33 -12.25 39.36
C PRO A 1114 -14.40 -13.38 38.31
N THR A 1115 -13.90 -14.55 38.68
CA THR A 1115 -14.08 -15.81 37.93
C THR A 1115 -15.42 -16.50 38.29
N SER A 1116 -15.95 -17.28 37.35
CA SER A 1116 -17.08 -18.24 37.52
C SER A 1116 -16.74 -19.36 38.55
N PRO A 1117 -17.68 -20.24 38.99
CA PRO A 1117 -18.41 -21.20 38.13
C PRO A 1117 -19.85 -21.60 38.57
N SER A 1118 -20.40 -22.61 37.86
CA SER A 1118 -21.58 -23.46 38.20
C SER A 1118 -23.00 -22.89 37.95
N TYR A 1119 -23.99 -23.63 37.41
CA TYR A 1119 -24.00 -25.02 36.88
C TYR A 1119 -25.09 -25.21 35.78
N SER A 1120 -25.12 -26.38 35.14
CA SER A 1120 -25.93 -26.73 33.94
C SER A 1120 -27.43 -26.97 34.19
N PRO A 1121 -28.21 -27.14 33.10
CA PRO A 1121 -28.96 -28.41 32.95
C PRO A 1121 -28.78 -29.09 31.57
N ARG A 1122 -28.88 -30.43 31.54
CA ARG A 1122 -29.04 -31.24 30.31
C ARG A 1122 -30.53 -31.62 30.11
N HIS A 1123 -30.93 -31.88 28.87
CA HIS A 1123 -32.18 -32.56 28.50
C HIS A 1123 -31.88 -33.93 27.89
N HIS A 1124 -32.77 -34.91 28.09
CA HIS A 1124 -32.99 -36.05 27.18
C HIS A 1124 -34.49 -36.43 27.16
N PRO A 1125 -34.98 -37.18 26.15
CA PRO A 1125 -36.39 -37.15 25.73
C PRO A 1125 -37.18 -38.46 25.99
N HIS A 1126 -38.51 -38.41 25.84
CA HIS A 1126 -39.34 -39.59 25.59
C HIS A 1126 -40.54 -39.31 24.65
N THR A 1127 -40.62 -40.12 23.58
CA THR A 1127 -41.80 -40.68 22.88
C THR A 1127 -43.16 -39.93 22.83
N ALA A 1128 -43.68 -39.76 21.61
CA ALA A 1128 -45.07 -39.38 21.26
C ALA A 1128 -46.01 -40.63 21.23
N PRO A 1129 -47.26 -40.63 20.69
CA PRO A 1129 -48.09 -39.53 20.16
C PRO A 1129 -49.59 -39.54 20.57
N ARG A 1130 -50.34 -38.43 20.30
CA ARG A 1130 -51.72 -38.44 19.73
C ARG A 1130 -52.26 -37.04 19.40
N ARG A 1131 -53.16 -36.97 18.41
CA ARG A 1131 -54.04 -35.80 18.08
C ARG A 1131 -55.49 -36.10 18.57
N PRO A 1132 -56.52 -35.26 18.31
CA PRO A 1132 -56.81 -34.00 19.01
C PRO A 1132 -58.29 -33.92 19.51
N HIS A 1133 -58.69 -32.80 20.16
CA HIS A 1133 -59.96 -32.04 19.97
C HIS A 1133 -60.47 -31.29 21.22
N THR A 1134 -61.25 -30.21 20.98
CA THR A 1134 -62.28 -29.58 21.85
C THR A 1134 -61.95 -29.16 23.29
N ALA A 1135 -61.53 -27.90 23.47
CA ALA A 1135 -62.29 -26.75 24.03
C ALA A 1135 -63.52 -27.00 24.96
N PRO A 1136 -64.01 -25.96 25.72
CA PRO A 1136 -63.32 -24.90 26.49
C PRO A 1136 -63.98 -24.61 27.88
N ARG A 1137 -63.43 -23.64 28.66
CA ARG A 1137 -64.11 -22.63 29.53
C ARG A 1137 -63.46 -22.34 30.91
N HIS A 1138 -63.36 -21.03 31.19
CA HIS A 1138 -63.26 -20.33 32.49
C HIS A 1138 -64.57 -20.44 33.34
N PRO A 1139 -64.78 -19.77 34.51
CA PRO A 1139 -63.89 -18.96 35.39
C PRO A 1139 -64.06 -19.19 36.94
N HIS A 1140 -63.40 -18.33 37.75
CA HIS A 1140 -63.76 -17.83 39.10
C HIS A 1140 -63.83 -18.75 40.33
N THR A 1141 -63.02 -18.43 41.36
CA THR A 1141 -63.41 -17.84 42.70
C THR A 1141 -62.26 -17.99 43.71
N ALA A 1142 -62.30 -17.43 44.92
CA ALA A 1142 -62.17 -16.01 45.28
C ALA A 1142 -62.21 -15.83 46.83
N LEU A 1143 -61.07 -15.59 47.48
CA LEU A 1143 -60.93 -15.09 48.88
C LEU A 1143 -61.45 -16.04 50.00
N PRO A 1144 -61.30 -15.75 51.32
CA PRO A 1144 -60.64 -14.60 51.99
C PRO A 1144 -59.54 -14.95 53.04
N ARG A 1145 -59.01 -13.92 53.71
CA ARG A 1145 -58.17 -14.00 54.95
C ARG A 1145 -59.05 -14.21 56.21
N PRO A 1146 -58.50 -14.52 57.40
CA PRO A 1146 -58.29 -13.41 58.37
C PRO A 1146 -57.13 -13.55 59.41
N HIS A 1147 -56.43 -12.42 59.63
CA HIS A 1147 -56.00 -11.76 60.90
C HIS A 1147 -55.48 -12.48 62.19
N THR A 1148 -54.70 -11.67 62.95
CA THR A 1148 -54.28 -11.74 64.39
C THR A 1148 -53.10 -12.64 64.79
N ALA A 1149 -52.26 -12.31 65.79
CA ALA A 1149 -51.89 -11.02 66.44
C ALA A 1149 -50.64 -11.16 67.37
N LEU A 1150 -50.15 -10.02 67.91
CA LEU A 1150 -49.17 -9.82 69.01
C LEU A 1150 -47.68 -10.20 68.73
N HIS A 1151 -46.59 -9.47 69.05
CA HIS A 1151 -46.25 -8.17 69.73
C HIS A 1151 -45.47 -8.34 71.06
N ARG A 1152 -44.35 -7.58 71.20
CA ARG A 1152 -43.40 -7.45 72.34
C ARG A 1152 -42.31 -8.54 72.44
N LEU A 1153 -41.13 -8.34 73.06
CA LEU A 1153 -40.63 -7.22 73.90
C LEU A 1153 -39.16 -6.82 73.53
N HIS A 1154 -38.39 -6.18 74.43
CA HIS A 1154 -37.29 -5.25 74.09
C HIS A 1154 -36.18 -5.16 75.17
N THR A 1155 -35.02 -4.60 74.79
CA THR A 1155 -33.92 -3.98 75.62
C THR A 1155 -32.78 -4.81 76.27
N ALA A 1156 -31.55 -4.32 76.02
CA ALA A 1156 -30.37 -4.15 76.90
C ALA A 1156 -29.58 -5.35 77.49
N LEU A 1157 -28.24 -5.35 77.28
CA LEU A 1157 -27.27 -4.75 78.22
C LEU A 1157 -25.85 -4.56 77.61
N HIS A 1158 -24.87 -4.07 78.39
CA HIS A 1158 -23.64 -3.42 77.91
C HIS A 1158 -22.42 -3.66 78.86
N ARG A 1159 -21.19 -3.66 78.31
CA ARG A 1159 -19.85 -3.73 78.98
C ARG A 1159 -19.46 -5.15 79.47
N LEU A 1160 -18.24 -5.63 79.21
CA LEU A 1160 -16.98 -5.20 79.86
C LEU A 1160 -15.73 -5.50 79.01
N ALA A 1161 -14.55 -5.08 79.48
CA ALA A 1161 -13.24 -5.36 78.87
C ALA A 1161 -12.17 -5.58 79.96
N THR A 1162 -11.09 -6.34 79.68
CA THR A 1162 -9.68 -6.01 80.03
C THR A 1162 -8.64 -7.08 79.62
N ALA A 1163 -7.61 -6.64 78.89
CA ALA A 1163 -6.16 -6.83 79.10
C ALA A 1163 -5.46 -8.22 79.24
N ARG A 1164 -4.45 -8.40 78.37
CA ARG A 1164 -3.07 -8.91 78.62
C ARG A 1164 -2.83 -10.35 79.13
N ARG A 1165 -2.00 -11.09 78.36
CA ARG A 1165 -0.59 -11.41 78.75
C ARG A 1165 0.28 -11.88 77.56
N HIS A 1166 1.59 -11.70 77.68
CA HIS A 1166 2.61 -12.17 76.72
C HIS A 1166 2.99 -13.64 76.95
N ARG A 1167 3.50 -14.30 75.89
CA ARG A 1167 4.76 -15.06 75.94
C ARG A 1167 5.41 -15.11 74.55
N ALA A 1168 6.74 -15.24 74.50
CA ALA A 1168 7.51 -15.31 73.25
C ALA A 1168 8.80 -16.12 73.44
N THR A 1169 9.06 -17.06 72.52
CA THR A 1169 10.28 -17.84 72.25
C THR A 1169 10.05 -18.48 70.87
N ALA A 1170 10.72 -18.15 69.76
CA ALA A 1170 12.16 -18.12 69.44
C ALA A 1170 12.77 -19.52 69.23
N LEU A 1171 13.02 -19.91 67.97
CA LEU A 1171 14.24 -20.62 67.50
C LEU A 1171 14.25 -20.89 65.96
N LEU A 1172 15.43 -20.61 65.39
CA LEU A 1172 16.05 -20.70 64.04
C LEU A 1172 15.66 -21.78 62.97
N PRO A 1173 16.15 -21.68 61.71
CA PRO A 1173 15.60 -22.36 60.51
C PRO A 1173 16.46 -23.46 59.86
N ARG A 1174 15.89 -24.14 58.84
CA ARG A 1174 16.54 -24.94 57.76
C ARG A 1174 15.71 -24.73 56.47
N THR A 1175 16.20 -24.37 55.28
CA THR A 1175 17.28 -24.90 54.38
C THR A 1175 16.96 -26.21 53.66
N THR A 1176 16.56 -26.13 52.38
CA THR A 1176 17.02 -26.99 51.25
C THR A 1176 16.66 -26.33 49.91
N ALA A 1177 17.51 -26.49 48.90
CA ALA A 1177 17.30 -26.06 47.51
C ALA A 1177 17.17 -27.29 46.58
N PRO A 1178 16.62 -27.17 45.36
CA PRO A 1178 16.42 -28.31 44.46
C PRO A 1178 17.73 -28.82 43.81
N LEU A 1179 17.69 -30.03 43.26
CA LEU A 1179 18.80 -30.71 42.60
C LEU A 1179 18.48 -31.07 41.15
N HIS A 1180 19.34 -30.67 40.22
CA HIS A 1180 19.43 -31.26 38.88
C HIS A 1180 20.30 -32.53 38.91
N ARG A 1181 20.01 -33.47 38.00
CA ARG A 1181 21.02 -34.31 37.32
C ARG A 1181 20.98 -33.93 35.83
N ALA A 1182 22.06 -33.73 35.07
CA ALA A 1182 23.48 -34.13 35.09
C ALA A 1182 23.80 -35.21 34.04
N THR A 1183 24.80 -34.93 33.21
CA THR A 1183 25.15 -35.60 31.96
C THR A 1183 26.23 -36.69 32.10
N THR A 1184 26.38 -37.49 31.05
CA THR A 1184 27.35 -38.59 30.96
C THR A 1184 28.71 -38.14 30.43
N LEU A 1185 29.76 -38.35 31.24
CA LEU A 1185 31.14 -38.72 30.89
C LEU A 1185 31.83 -38.06 29.67
N LEU A 1186 32.90 -37.29 29.94
CA LEU A 1186 34.28 -37.82 29.81
C LEU A 1186 35.29 -36.99 30.64
N ARG A 1187 36.59 -37.36 30.62
CA ARG A 1187 37.60 -37.03 31.67
C ARG A 1187 38.75 -36.09 31.23
N PRO A 1188 39.59 -35.56 32.17
CA PRO A 1188 40.26 -34.25 32.01
C PRO A 1188 41.80 -34.25 32.15
N SER A 1189 42.41 -33.05 32.02
CA SER A 1189 43.70 -32.65 32.60
C SER A 1189 43.73 -31.11 32.80
N THR A 1190 43.73 -30.52 34.01
CA THR A 1190 44.80 -30.36 35.04
C THR A 1190 45.90 -29.31 34.71
N VAL A 1191 46.50 -28.70 35.76
CA VAL A 1191 47.50 -27.58 35.77
C VAL A 1191 46.82 -26.17 35.75
N LEU A 1192 47.05 -25.19 36.65
CA LEU A 1192 47.89 -25.10 37.87
C LEU A 1192 47.34 -24.20 39.03
N HIS A 1193 47.97 -23.03 39.30
CA HIS A 1193 47.75 -22.09 40.43
C HIS A 1193 46.76 -20.95 40.10
N MET A 1194 46.01 -20.28 41.00
CA MET A 1194 46.02 -20.10 42.48
C MET A 1194 46.97 -19.05 43.09
N LEU A 1195 46.46 -17.81 43.29
CA LEU A 1195 46.72 -16.79 44.35
C LEU A 1195 45.86 -15.55 43.94
N ILE A 1196 44.84 -15.03 44.65
CA ILE A 1196 44.65 -14.55 46.04
C ILE A 1196 45.05 -13.06 46.23
N LEU A 1197 44.22 -12.32 47.00
CA LEU A 1197 44.13 -10.85 47.18
C LEU A 1197 43.40 -10.13 46.02
N GLN A 1198 42.22 -9.51 46.15
CA GLN A 1198 41.41 -8.98 47.27
C GLN A 1198 41.91 -7.66 47.89
N ALA A 1199 41.43 -6.52 47.39
CA ALA A 1199 40.83 -5.43 48.19
C ALA A 1199 40.34 -4.22 47.34
N ALA A 1200 39.36 -3.51 47.89
CA ALA A 1200 39.03 -2.08 47.71
C ALA A 1200 38.53 -1.51 46.35
N GLN A 1201 37.22 -1.22 46.36
CA GLN A 1201 36.56 0.00 45.85
C GLN A 1201 36.52 0.30 44.34
N GLY A 1202 35.30 0.59 43.89
CA GLY A 1202 34.82 0.76 42.52
C GLY A 1202 33.31 0.52 42.55
#